data_AF-A0AAE3M292-F1
#
_entry.id   AF-A0AAE3M292-F1
#
_cell.length_a   1.000
_cell.length_b   1.000
_cell.length_c   1.000
_cell.angle_alpha   90.00
_cell.angle_beta   90.00
_cell.angle_gamma   90.00
#
_symmetry.space_group_name_H-M   'P 1'
#
loop_
_entity.id
_entity.type
_entity.pdbx_description
1 polymer ?
#
loop_
_entity_poly.entity_id
_entity_poly.type
_entity_poly.pdbx_seq_one_letter_code
_entity_poly.pdbx_strand_id
1 'polypeptide(L)'
;MKYRLIIFFLLLSTLSYSQSLKTKETKVLSDLILTKINLLRVENNAGTLIIDSTLNLAAELQSNYMGRANRLTHRQRLKKYRTPFLRVAKFSKDFKLVGENILVTPSKKKSLKQKDLEVIAEEMFQGWKNSPEHFKNMIHPDYVLTGFSFSSSQDKKIYATNVFGTKGIRIKNQLSENAFGIKSNKSGCDEYLADKRNIITHLGNSFQIYDNEIRMYFHNKDLLKKIIKNEKDGIAIDVVTRSQFICDGANILDMSDIYDGIMLKPKYTNDIFSNNEAQNIHRLITTLGKVPSSFQGENIKPSLIYIKDGKVCDYAVPALVPSASYSLIDVPLKIKEMKNNPFYKKGIVYSKTYFFDFERDECIPVTPIKLDDTKGKLKSITINSYSSIEGDSLRNITLQNKRAAIIKSSIAKKLKQGINIPATIHSNENWDEMYFQLKLLGLDSIAKLERNLIRDFVVADTIHNWDSLLYIQRRSHATIEYEGLLNLKDSSYYEQNLYTAINAKNWNIASNAMAKMYEEDLSGLPLFTPYIFNEILIHKELVQNSSALLCNCFFFNTEKSVRFLQHWLTQAETLDAETKYNLSVLYCNVISNILDEWDLSTDVFLKIIPPNIVNEIIKSFEGDNNYNQLILNYHLTAMDYYGQINDQYGMMKSFNYIESYFNNIELNIEDDVALCLFFNRWSRFDLTIEHLFKRMYQKDFTEDAAFLLAQTCMAYPHKLSESDNIKTTQRAYSFNKKRWCSWINYDFQNLRFDDIKEIYCKECQTEE
;
A
#
# COMPACT_ATOMS: atom_id res chain seq x y z
N MET A 1 -12.59 -78.06 -61.37
CA MET A 1 -12.50 -76.71 -60.75
C MET A 1 -13.91 -76.14 -60.69
N LYS A 2 -14.70 -76.29 -59.62
CA LYS A 2 -14.73 -75.51 -58.36
C LYS A 2 -14.70 -73.97 -58.54
N TYR A 3 -15.92 -73.44 -58.71
CA TYR A 3 -16.56 -72.25 -58.11
C TYR A 3 -15.70 -71.15 -57.47
N ARG A 4 -16.11 -69.89 -57.74
CA ARG A 4 -16.58 -68.95 -56.71
C ARG A 4 -17.35 -67.77 -57.33
N LEU A 5 -18.65 -67.75 -57.08
CA LEU A 5 -19.54 -66.59 -57.26
C LEU A 5 -19.45 -65.75 -55.99
N ILE A 6 -19.07 -64.48 -56.09
CA ILE A 6 -19.00 -63.54 -54.96
C ILE A 6 -20.32 -62.77 -54.90
N ILE A 7 -21.06 -62.96 -53.80
CA ILE A 7 -22.31 -62.26 -53.47
C ILE A 7 -21.92 -60.98 -52.69
N PHE A 8 -22.33 -59.83 -53.22
CA PHE A 8 -22.16 -58.52 -52.58
C PHE A 8 -23.36 -58.27 -51.64
N PHE A 9 -23.14 -58.38 -50.33
CA PHE A 9 -24.16 -58.09 -49.32
C PHE A 9 -24.25 -56.57 -49.09
N LEU A 10 -25.28 -55.94 -49.64
CA LEU A 10 -25.68 -54.57 -49.33
C LEU A 10 -26.36 -54.56 -47.94
N LEU A 11 -25.57 -54.26 -46.90
CA LEU A 11 -26.08 -53.90 -45.58
C LEU A 11 -26.73 -52.51 -45.67
N LEU A 12 -28.04 -52.46 -45.97
CA LEU A 12 -28.86 -51.30 -45.63
C LEU A 12 -28.95 -51.21 -44.10
N SER A 13 -28.10 -50.38 -43.51
CA SER A 13 -28.35 -49.86 -42.17
C SER A 13 -29.63 -49.02 -42.23
N THR A 14 -30.73 -49.53 -41.70
CA THR A 14 -31.94 -48.74 -41.47
C THR A 14 -31.58 -47.60 -40.51
N LEU A 15 -31.39 -46.40 -41.06
CA LEU A 15 -31.37 -45.19 -40.26
C LEU A 15 -32.75 -45.05 -39.61
N SER A 16 -32.86 -45.38 -38.33
CA SER A 16 -34.05 -45.12 -37.53
C SER A 16 -34.28 -43.61 -37.46
N TYR A 17 -35.18 -43.10 -38.31
CA TYR A 17 -35.66 -41.73 -38.24
C TYR A 17 -36.54 -41.56 -37.00
N SER A 18 -36.03 -40.86 -35.98
CA SER A 18 -36.87 -40.22 -34.98
C SER A 18 -37.53 -38.99 -35.61
N GLN A 19 -38.84 -38.83 -35.41
CA GLN A 19 -39.61 -37.69 -35.89
C GLN A 19 -39.81 -36.71 -34.72
N SER A 20 -39.44 -35.46 -34.94
CA SER A 20 -39.86 -34.38 -34.05
C SER A 20 -41.39 -34.28 -34.04
N LEU A 21 -41.96 -33.86 -32.91
CA LEU A 21 -43.37 -33.52 -32.85
C LEU A 21 -43.67 -32.38 -33.85
N LYS A 22 -44.90 -32.31 -34.36
CA LYS A 22 -45.28 -31.26 -35.31
C LYS A 22 -45.09 -29.91 -34.65
N THR A 23 -44.62 -28.92 -35.41
CA THR A 23 -44.33 -27.55 -34.91
C THR A 23 -45.49 -26.94 -34.10
N LYS A 24 -46.73 -27.19 -34.50
CA LYS A 24 -47.93 -26.74 -33.78
C LYS A 24 -48.13 -27.43 -32.42
N GLU A 25 -47.92 -28.75 -32.35
CA GLU A 25 -48.04 -29.53 -31.11
C GLU A 25 -46.92 -29.14 -30.13
N THR A 26 -45.69 -28.99 -30.63
CA THR A 26 -44.54 -28.51 -29.85
C THR A 26 -44.81 -27.15 -29.21
N LYS A 27 -45.30 -26.17 -29.98
CA LYS A 27 -45.58 -24.83 -29.46
C LYS A 27 -46.63 -24.85 -28.34
N VAL A 28 -47.76 -25.53 -28.55
CA VAL A 28 -48.80 -25.65 -27.53
C VAL A 28 -48.27 -26.31 -26.26
N LEU A 29 -47.48 -27.38 -26.39
CA LEU A 29 -46.92 -28.09 -25.25
C LEU A 29 -45.91 -27.22 -24.48
N SER A 30 -45.05 -26.48 -25.20
CA SER A 30 -44.13 -25.50 -24.61
C SER A 30 -44.87 -24.43 -23.83
N ASP A 31 -45.93 -23.84 -24.39
CA ASP A 31 -46.69 -22.75 -23.75
C ASP A 31 -47.39 -23.24 -22.45
N LEU A 32 -48.00 -24.44 -22.49
CA LEU A 32 -48.64 -25.05 -21.31
C LEU A 32 -47.65 -25.33 -20.19
N ILE A 33 -46.49 -25.91 -20.52
CA ILE A 33 -45.44 -26.23 -19.56
C ILE A 33 -44.82 -24.94 -18.99
N LEU A 34 -44.50 -23.96 -19.84
CA LEU A 34 -43.94 -22.68 -19.43
C LEU A 34 -44.86 -21.96 -18.44
N THR A 35 -46.16 -21.95 -18.71
CA THR A 35 -47.17 -21.34 -17.82
C THR A 35 -47.10 -21.96 -16.42
N LYS A 36 -47.05 -23.29 -16.33
CA LYS A 36 -46.96 -24.00 -15.05
C LYS A 36 -45.63 -23.73 -14.33
N ILE A 37 -44.52 -23.71 -15.06
CA ILE A 37 -43.20 -23.39 -14.50
C ILE A 37 -43.18 -21.95 -13.97
N ASN A 38 -43.70 -20.98 -14.74
CA ASN A 38 -43.69 -19.57 -14.33
C ASN A 38 -44.59 -19.32 -13.11
N LEU A 39 -45.73 -20.00 -12.99
CA LEU A 39 -46.54 -19.96 -11.77
C LEU A 39 -45.76 -20.50 -10.55
N LEU A 40 -45.13 -21.67 -10.69
CA LEU A 40 -44.28 -22.23 -9.65
C LEU A 40 -43.13 -21.28 -9.26
N ARG A 41 -42.51 -20.62 -10.24
CA ARG A 41 -41.40 -19.70 -9.99
C ARG A 41 -41.84 -18.45 -9.24
N VAL A 42 -43.01 -17.90 -9.55
CA VAL A 42 -43.59 -16.78 -8.79
C VAL A 42 -43.85 -17.18 -7.34
N GLU A 43 -44.39 -18.37 -7.09
CA GLU A 43 -44.57 -18.91 -5.73
C GLU A 43 -43.25 -19.09 -4.95
N ASN A 44 -42.12 -19.21 -5.66
CA ASN A 44 -40.79 -19.42 -5.09
C ASN A 44 -39.87 -18.20 -5.26
N ASN A 45 -40.42 -17.00 -5.54
CA ASN A 45 -39.67 -15.75 -5.72
C ASN A 45 -38.55 -15.79 -6.79
N ALA A 46 -38.67 -16.65 -7.81
CA ALA A 46 -37.64 -16.87 -8.82
C ALA A 46 -37.84 -16.07 -10.14
N GLY A 47 -38.83 -15.18 -10.23
CA GLY A 47 -39.13 -14.45 -11.47
C GLY A 47 -39.62 -15.36 -12.62
N THR A 48 -40.13 -14.77 -13.71
CA THR A 48 -40.66 -15.56 -14.85
C THR A 48 -39.61 -15.82 -15.92
N LEU A 49 -39.71 -16.95 -16.62
CA LEU A 49 -38.87 -17.33 -17.75
C LEU A 49 -39.47 -16.89 -19.07
N ILE A 50 -38.60 -16.51 -20.00
CA ILE A 50 -38.94 -16.16 -21.38
C ILE A 50 -38.35 -17.19 -22.35
N ILE A 51 -39.08 -17.55 -23.40
CA ILE A 51 -38.59 -18.49 -24.42
C ILE A 51 -37.46 -17.85 -25.23
N ASP A 52 -36.32 -18.55 -25.36
CA ASP A 52 -35.20 -18.18 -26.22
C ASP A 52 -35.01 -19.21 -27.35
N SER A 53 -34.84 -18.71 -28.57
CA SER A 53 -34.71 -19.54 -29.78
C SER A 53 -33.43 -20.37 -29.80
N THR A 54 -32.32 -19.89 -29.21
CA THR A 54 -31.07 -20.64 -29.09
C THR A 54 -31.25 -21.82 -28.14
N LEU A 55 -31.93 -21.60 -27.02
CA LEU A 55 -32.22 -22.67 -26.05
C LEU A 55 -33.17 -23.72 -26.65
N ASN A 56 -34.15 -23.32 -27.47
CA ASN A 56 -34.99 -24.26 -28.22
C ASN A 56 -34.16 -25.15 -29.16
N LEU A 57 -33.21 -24.57 -29.90
CA LEU A 57 -32.32 -25.33 -30.79
C LEU A 57 -31.43 -26.32 -30.01
N ALA A 58 -30.95 -25.92 -28.82
CA ALA A 58 -30.19 -26.79 -27.93
C ALA A 58 -31.06 -27.93 -27.36
N ALA A 59 -32.29 -27.63 -26.94
CA ALA A 59 -33.27 -28.61 -26.49
C ALA A 59 -33.60 -29.61 -27.62
N GLU A 60 -33.79 -29.13 -28.84
CA GLU A 60 -34.08 -29.95 -30.02
C GLU A 60 -32.93 -30.90 -30.34
N LEU A 61 -31.70 -30.38 -30.33
CA LEU A 61 -30.50 -31.20 -30.51
C LEU A 61 -30.46 -32.36 -29.51
N GLN A 62 -30.92 -32.13 -28.27
CA GLN A 62 -30.93 -33.15 -27.22
C GLN A 62 -32.11 -34.11 -27.31
N SER A 63 -33.34 -33.62 -27.49
CA SER A 63 -34.53 -34.46 -27.61
C SER A 63 -34.40 -35.42 -28.79
N ASN A 64 -33.93 -34.94 -29.94
CA ASN A 64 -33.71 -35.77 -31.13
C ASN A 64 -32.60 -36.80 -30.91
N TYR A 65 -31.54 -36.46 -30.18
CA TYR A 65 -30.51 -37.41 -29.81
C TYR A 65 -31.06 -38.53 -28.92
N MET A 66 -31.81 -38.18 -27.86
CA MET A 66 -32.42 -39.14 -26.95
C MET A 66 -33.44 -40.03 -27.66
N GLY A 67 -34.26 -39.46 -28.55
CA GLY A 67 -35.23 -40.19 -29.36
C GLY A 67 -34.60 -41.21 -30.30
N ARG A 68 -33.48 -40.85 -30.96
CA ARG A 68 -32.72 -41.77 -31.83
C ARG A 68 -31.95 -42.83 -31.05
N ALA A 69 -31.39 -42.46 -29.90
CA ALA A 69 -30.65 -43.37 -29.03
C ALA A 69 -31.56 -44.25 -28.15
N ASN A 70 -32.87 -43.98 -28.14
CA ASN A 70 -33.88 -44.57 -27.25
C ASN A 70 -33.41 -44.58 -25.77
N ARG A 71 -32.76 -43.50 -25.33
CA ARG A 71 -32.08 -43.43 -24.03
C ARG A 71 -32.23 -42.04 -23.42
N LEU A 72 -32.71 -41.99 -22.17
CA LEU A 72 -32.70 -40.77 -21.36
C LEU A 72 -31.28 -40.51 -20.83
N THR A 73 -30.70 -39.37 -21.19
CA THR A 73 -29.36 -38.98 -20.74
C THR A 73 -29.14 -37.49 -20.93
N HIS A 74 -28.39 -36.84 -20.03
CA HIS A 74 -27.93 -35.45 -20.23
C HIS A 74 -26.70 -35.36 -21.15
N ARG A 75 -26.08 -36.51 -21.47
CA ARG A 75 -24.79 -36.57 -22.19
C ARG A 75 -24.90 -37.15 -23.59
N GLN A 76 -24.44 -36.39 -24.58
CA GLN A 76 -24.25 -36.90 -25.94
C GLN A 76 -22.88 -37.56 -26.13
N ARG A 77 -22.81 -38.51 -27.07
CA ARG A 77 -21.57 -39.23 -27.41
C ARG A 77 -20.45 -38.31 -27.92
N LEU A 78 -20.79 -37.35 -28.80
CA LEU A 78 -19.82 -36.44 -29.41
C LEU A 78 -19.32 -35.41 -28.39
N LYS A 79 -17.99 -35.29 -28.23
CA LYS A 79 -17.35 -34.37 -27.27
C LYS A 79 -17.90 -32.94 -27.38
N LYS A 80 -18.08 -32.42 -28.60
CA LYS A 80 -18.58 -31.06 -28.85
C LYS A 80 -20.04 -30.79 -28.44
N TYR A 81 -20.85 -31.81 -28.14
CA TYR A 81 -22.26 -31.68 -27.71
C TYR A 81 -22.52 -32.38 -26.36
N ARG A 82 -21.45 -32.75 -25.66
CA ARG A 82 -21.51 -33.70 -24.55
C ARG A 82 -22.34 -33.18 -23.38
N THR A 83 -22.31 -31.89 -23.08
CA THR A 83 -23.03 -31.27 -21.96
C THR A 83 -24.10 -30.29 -22.48
N PRO A 84 -25.12 -29.94 -21.68
CA PRO A 84 -26.10 -28.92 -22.04
C PRO A 84 -25.45 -27.62 -22.49
N PHE A 85 -24.45 -27.15 -21.73
CA PHE A 85 -23.70 -25.94 -22.06
C PHE A 85 -23.03 -26.01 -23.43
N LEU A 86 -22.36 -27.14 -23.76
CA LEU A 86 -21.73 -27.32 -25.08
C LEU A 86 -22.77 -27.37 -26.22
N ARG A 87 -24.00 -27.82 -25.95
CA ARG A 87 -25.09 -27.80 -26.94
C ARG A 87 -25.60 -26.39 -27.18
N VAL A 88 -25.73 -25.56 -26.14
CA VAL A 88 -26.05 -24.13 -26.29
C VAL A 88 -24.92 -23.39 -27.02
N ALA A 89 -23.67 -23.64 -26.64
CA ALA A 89 -22.46 -23.06 -27.23
C ALA A 89 -22.28 -23.36 -28.73
N LYS A 90 -22.98 -24.38 -29.26
CA LYS A 90 -23.06 -24.66 -30.70
C LYS A 90 -23.79 -23.53 -31.46
N PHE A 91 -24.76 -22.88 -30.82
CA PHE A 91 -25.66 -21.93 -31.45
C PHE A 91 -25.40 -20.48 -31.02
N SER A 92 -25.04 -20.25 -29.76
CA SER A 92 -24.61 -18.93 -29.26
C SER A 92 -23.58 -19.08 -28.14
N LYS A 93 -22.61 -18.17 -28.09
CA LYS A 93 -21.60 -18.08 -27.03
C LYS A 93 -21.96 -17.04 -25.96
N ASP A 94 -23.19 -16.54 -25.95
CA ASP A 94 -23.60 -15.43 -25.08
C ASP A 94 -24.15 -15.93 -23.74
N PHE A 95 -24.31 -17.23 -23.56
CA PHE A 95 -24.84 -17.82 -22.32
C PHE A 95 -23.73 -18.04 -21.30
N LYS A 96 -23.90 -17.49 -20.09
CA LYS A 96 -22.99 -17.70 -18.94
C LYS A 96 -23.45 -18.84 -18.03
N LEU A 97 -24.76 -19.08 -17.97
CA LEU A 97 -25.38 -20.12 -17.15
C LEU A 97 -26.33 -20.95 -18.01
N VAL A 98 -26.25 -22.28 -17.88
CA VAL A 98 -27.12 -23.23 -18.63
C VAL A 98 -27.49 -24.41 -17.73
N GLY A 99 -28.79 -24.69 -17.63
CA GLY A 99 -29.36 -25.85 -16.95
C GLY A 99 -30.16 -26.73 -17.89
N GLU A 100 -30.45 -27.96 -17.49
CA GLU A 100 -31.28 -28.86 -18.30
C GLU A 100 -32.11 -29.81 -17.44
N ASN A 101 -33.40 -29.90 -17.77
CA ASN A 101 -34.28 -30.97 -17.33
C ASN A 101 -34.65 -31.85 -18.53
N ILE A 102 -34.64 -33.17 -18.32
CA ILE A 102 -35.07 -34.14 -19.33
C ILE A 102 -36.05 -35.12 -18.70
N LEU A 103 -36.96 -35.66 -19.49
CA LEU A 103 -37.80 -36.77 -19.09
C LEU A 103 -38.25 -37.56 -20.32
N VAL A 104 -38.91 -38.68 -20.06
CA VAL A 104 -39.57 -39.48 -21.09
C VAL A 104 -40.98 -39.83 -20.63
N THR A 105 -41.97 -39.59 -21.50
CA THR A 105 -43.38 -39.91 -21.24
C THR A 105 -43.92 -40.83 -22.34
N PRO A 106 -44.74 -41.84 -22.03
CA PRO A 106 -45.41 -42.65 -23.06
C PRO A 106 -46.39 -41.81 -23.89
N SER A 107 -46.49 -42.06 -25.20
CA SER A 107 -47.48 -41.45 -26.10
C SER A 107 -48.24 -42.51 -26.87
N LYS A 108 -49.44 -42.86 -26.41
CA LYS A 108 -50.23 -43.96 -27.00
C LYS A 108 -50.81 -43.64 -28.39
N LYS A 109 -50.73 -42.39 -28.88
CA LYS A 109 -51.43 -41.89 -30.09
C LYS A 109 -50.50 -41.25 -31.12
N LYS A 110 -50.80 -41.45 -32.41
CA LYS A 110 -50.04 -40.89 -33.56
C LYS A 110 -50.28 -39.38 -33.81
N SER A 111 -51.39 -38.83 -33.32
CA SER A 111 -51.72 -37.40 -33.39
C SER A 111 -52.30 -36.99 -32.06
N LEU A 112 -51.79 -35.90 -31.47
CA LEU A 112 -52.20 -35.43 -30.16
C LEU A 112 -53.26 -34.35 -30.33
N LYS A 113 -54.43 -34.53 -29.70
CA LYS A 113 -55.43 -33.44 -29.60
C LYS A 113 -55.02 -32.49 -28.46
N GLN A 114 -55.61 -31.29 -28.43
CA GLN A 114 -55.36 -30.30 -27.37
C GLN A 114 -55.45 -30.90 -25.95
N LYS A 115 -56.51 -31.66 -25.67
CA LYS A 115 -56.71 -32.33 -24.37
C LYS A 115 -55.62 -33.36 -24.06
N ASP A 116 -55.06 -34.04 -25.07
CA ASP A 116 -53.94 -34.96 -24.86
C ASP A 116 -52.65 -34.17 -24.52
N LEU A 117 -52.43 -33.01 -25.15
CA LEU A 117 -51.29 -32.13 -24.86
C LEU A 117 -51.34 -31.53 -23.45
N GLU A 118 -52.53 -31.19 -22.95
CA GLU A 118 -52.73 -30.72 -21.58
C GLU A 118 -52.37 -31.78 -20.53
N VAL A 119 -52.79 -33.02 -20.75
CA VAL A 119 -52.44 -34.15 -19.88
C VAL A 119 -50.92 -34.38 -19.90
N ILE A 120 -50.32 -34.41 -21.10
CA ILE A 120 -48.88 -34.60 -21.23
C ILE A 120 -48.11 -33.44 -20.57
N ALA A 121 -48.55 -32.19 -20.74
CA ALA A 121 -47.92 -31.03 -20.09
C ALA A 121 -47.93 -31.16 -18.57
N GLU A 122 -49.06 -31.59 -17.99
CA GLU A 122 -49.18 -31.81 -16.55
C GLU A 122 -48.26 -32.94 -16.07
N GLU A 123 -48.25 -34.07 -16.77
CA GLU A 123 -47.35 -35.19 -16.44
C GLU A 123 -45.87 -34.77 -16.50
N MET A 124 -45.49 -34.00 -17.52
CA MET A 124 -44.12 -33.51 -17.65
C MET A 124 -43.74 -32.52 -16.54
N PHE A 125 -44.63 -31.57 -16.26
CA PHE A 125 -44.43 -30.58 -15.20
C PHE A 125 -44.30 -31.26 -13.83
N GLN A 126 -45.22 -32.17 -13.48
CA GLN A 126 -45.15 -32.90 -12.22
C GLN A 126 -43.93 -33.82 -12.16
N GLY A 127 -43.55 -34.44 -13.28
CA GLY A 127 -42.35 -35.28 -13.37
C GLY A 127 -41.07 -34.51 -13.05
N TRP A 128 -40.93 -33.27 -13.52
CA TRP A 128 -39.82 -32.41 -13.13
C TRP A 128 -39.97 -31.84 -11.71
N LYS A 129 -41.17 -31.39 -11.32
CA LYS A 129 -41.42 -30.81 -9.99
C LYS A 129 -41.11 -31.79 -8.86
N ASN A 130 -41.45 -33.07 -9.04
CA ASN A 130 -41.26 -34.11 -8.03
C ASN A 130 -39.83 -34.68 -7.98
N SER A 131 -38.92 -34.21 -8.85
CA SER A 131 -37.52 -34.62 -8.87
C SER A 131 -36.66 -33.50 -8.27
N PRO A 132 -35.94 -33.72 -7.15
CA PRO A 132 -35.21 -32.65 -6.46
C PRO A 132 -34.25 -31.85 -7.36
N GLU A 133 -33.47 -32.53 -8.21
CA GLU A 133 -32.51 -31.87 -9.11
C GLU A 133 -33.20 -31.09 -10.24
N HIS A 134 -34.31 -31.61 -10.78
CA HIS A 134 -35.08 -30.90 -11.79
C HIS A 134 -35.83 -29.71 -11.19
N PHE A 135 -36.36 -29.86 -9.97
CA PHE A 135 -37.02 -28.80 -9.22
C PHE A 135 -36.07 -27.63 -8.97
N LYS A 136 -34.83 -27.90 -8.52
CA LYS A 136 -33.78 -26.88 -8.38
C LYS A 136 -33.59 -26.05 -9.64
N ASN A 137 -33.54 -26.68 -10.83
CA ASN A 137 -33.47 -25.93 -12.08
C ASN A 137 -34.73 -25.12 -12.36
N MET A 138 -35.93 -25.65 -12.08
CA MET A 138 -37.19 -24.94 -12.32
C MET A 138 -37.31 -23.67 -11.49
N ILE A 139 -36.81 -23.66 -10.25
CA ILE A 139 -36.90 -22.51 -9.33
C ILE A 139 -35.59 -21.73 -9.16
N HIS A 140 -34.56 -22.01 -9.96
CA HIS A 140 -33.30 -21.28 -9.86
C HIS A 140 -33.52 -19.80 -10.23
N PRO A 141 -33.22 -18.83 -9.34
CA PRO A 141 -33.50 -17.42 -9.55
C PRO A 141 -32.72 -16.85 -10.73
N ASP A 142 -31.47 -17.28 -10.91
CA ASP A 142 -30.62 -16.75 -11.98
C ASP A 142 -31.02 -17.13 -13.40
N TYR A 143 -31.88 -18.13 -13.61
CA TYR A 143 -32.38 -18.44 -14.95
C TYR A 143 -33.45 -17.45 -15.36
N VAL A 144 -33.27 -16.76 -16.50
CA VAL A 144 -34.27 -15.84 -17.04
C VAL A 144 -34.81 -16.28 -18.42
N LEU A 145 -34.13 -17.23 -19.06
CA LEU A 145 -34.50 -17.79 -20.36
C LEU A 145 -34.72 -19.30 -20.28
N THR A 146 -35.56 -19.81 -21.16
CA THR A 146 -35.82 -21.25 -21.31
C THR A 146 -36.05 -21.64 -22.77
N GLY A 147 -35.88 -22.92 -23.08
CA GLY A 147 -36.23 -23.50 -24.37
C GLY A 147 -36.67 -24.94 -24.21
N PHE A 148 -37.63 -25.34 -25.03
CA PHE A 148 -38.25 -26.66 -24.97
C PHE A 148 -38.13 -27.37 -26.31
N SER A 149 -37.99 -28.69 -26.26
CA SER A 149 -38.20 -29.53 -27.41
C SER A 149 -38.71 -30.90 -27.01
N PHE A 150 -39.37 -31.55 -27.97
CA PHE A 150 -39.99 -32.85 -27.78
C PHE A 150 -39.74 -33.71 -29.03
N SER A 151 -39.31 -34.95 -28.83
CA SER A 151 -39.01 -35.88 -29.92
C SER A 151 -39.66 -37.22 -29.68
N SER A 152 -40.32 -37.77 -30.71
CA SER A 152 -40.97 -39.07 -30.61
C SER A 152 -40.03 -40.18 -31.08
N SER A 153 -39.95 -41.26 -30.29
CA SER A 153 -39.28 -42.49 -30.71
C SER A 153 -40.24 -43.46 -31.39
N GLN A 154 -39.69 -44.43 -32.12
CA GLN A 154 -40.46 -45.49 -32.79
C GLN A 154 -41.32 -46.32 -31.81
N ASP A 155 -40.89 -46.41 -30.55
CA ASP A 155 -41.59 -47.10 -29.45
C ASP A 155 -42.68 -46.25 -28.79
N LYS A 156 -43.18 -45.21 -29.47
CA LYS A 156 -44.26 -44.35 -28.96
C LYS A 156 -43.89 -43.66 -27.64
N LYS A 157 -42.62 -43.31 -27.41
CA LYS A 157 -42.19 -42.47 -26.28
C LYS A 157 -41.96 -41.04 -26.76
N ILE A 158 -42.26 -40.06 -25.91
CA ILE A 158 -41.90 -38.66 -26.11
C ILE A 158 -40.76 -38.33 -25.17
N TYR A 159 -39.61 -37.98 -25.75
CA TYR A 159 -38.47 -37.44 -25.03
C TYR A 159 -38.62 -35.93 -24.98
N ALA A 160 -38.68 -35.38 -23.77
CA ALA A 160 -38.74 -33.94 -23.55
C ALA A 160 -37.40 -33.41 -23.07
N THR A 161 -37.04 -32.23 -23.51
CA THR A 161 -35.92 -31.45 -22.99
C THR A 161 -36.38 -30.04 -22.71
N ASN A 162 -36.12 -29.57 -21.51
CA ASN A 162 -36.22 -28.18 -21.11
C ASN A 162 -34.81 -27.68 -20.78
N VAL A 163 -34.31 -26.70 -21.52
CA VAL A 163 -33.02 -26.07 -21.30
C VAL A 163 -33.28 -24.70 -20.68
N PHE A 164 -32.61 -24.39 -19.58
CA PHE A 164 -32.65 -23.08 -18.94
C PHE A 164 -31.35 -22.34 -19.24
N GLY A 165 -31.37 -21.01 -19.22
CA GLY A 165 -30.14 -20.26 -19.31
C GLY A 165 -30.27 -18.78 -19.06
N THR A 166 -29.10 -18.15 -18.93
CA THR A 166 -28.97 -16.70 -18.77
C THR A 166 -27.80 -16.21 -19.58
N LYS A 167 -28.03 -15.13 -20.33
CA LYS A 167 -27.00 -14.48 -21.12
C LYS A 167 -26.05 -13.70 -20.21
N GLY A 168 -24.76 -13.77 -20.50
CA GLY A 168 -23.76 -12.86 -19.94
C GLY A 168 -23.81 -11.52 -20.66
N ILE A 169 -23.13 -10.54 -20.08
CA ILE A 169 -23.01 -9.19 -20.65
C ILE A 169 -21.63 -9.09 -21.30
N ARG A 170 -21.54 -8.52 -22.50
CA ARG A 170 -20.27 -8.15 -23.11
C ARG A 170 -20.15 -6.64 -23.04
N ILE A 171 -19.17 -6.15 -22.28
CA ILE A 171 -18.90 -4.72 -22.18
C ILE A 171 -18.33 -4.27 -23.54
N LYS A 172 -18.84 -3.15 -24.05
CA LYS A 172 -18.39 -2.59 -25.33
C LYS A 172 -17.01 -1.94 -25.17
N ASN A 173 -16.31 -1.72 -26.28
CA ASN A 173 -15.02 -1.03 -26.33
C ASN A 173 -13.88 -1.74 -25.58
N GLN A 174 -13.95 -3.08 -25.45
CA GLN A 174 -12.80 -3.86 -25.00
C GLN A 174 -11.58 -3.57 -25.88
N LEU A 175 -10.41 -3.43 -25.25
CA LEU A 175 -9.15 -3.17 -25.95
C LEU A 175 -8.60 -4.42 -26.67
N SER A 176 -9.21 -5.58 -26.42
CA SER A 176 -8.86 -6.85 -27.04
C SER A 176 -10.07 -7.78 -27.08
N GLU A 177 -10.26 -8.48 -28.21
CA GLU A 177 -11.33 -9.47 -28.37
C GLU A 177 -11.02 -10.83 -27.70
N ASN A 178 -9.75 -11.10 -27.35
CA ASN A 178 -9.28 -12.39 -26.84
C ASN A 178 -8.46 -12.28 -25.54
N ALA A 179 -8.75 -11.29 -24.69
CA ALA A 179 -8.02 -11.04 -23.44
C ALA A 179 -6.49 -10.98 -23.60
N PHE A 180 -5.99 -10.41 -24.71
CA PHE A 180 -4.58 -10.36 -25.08
C PHE A 180 -3.89 -11.74 -25.13
N GLY A 181 -4.65 -12.81 -25.40
CA GLY A 181 -4.16 -14.18 -25.46
C GLY A 181 -3.99 -14.87 -24.10
N ILE A 182 -4.45 -14.26 -23.00
CA ILE A 182 -4.44 -14.86 -21.67
C ILE A 182 -5.46 -16.02 -21.63
N LYS A 183 -5.08 -17.11 -20.96
CA LYS A 183 -5.94 -18.29 -20.80
C LYS A 183 -6.66 -18.26 -19.46
N SER A 184 -7.92 -18.66 -19.43
CA SER A 184 -8.78 -18.72 -18.22
C SER A 184 -8.51 -19.91 -17.28
N ASN A 185 -7.55 -20.79 -17.61
CA ASN A 185 -7.30 -22.00 -16.82
C ASN A 185 -6.49 -21.70 -15.55
N LYS A 186 -7.16 -21.72 -14.39
CA LYS A 186 -6.59 -21.50 -13.05
C LYS A 186 -6.00 -22.76 -12.38
N SER A 187 -5.87 -23.88 -13.09
CA SER A 187 -5.37 -25.14 -12.51
C SER A 187 -3.98 -24.96 -11.87
N GLY A 188 -3.88 -25.31 -10.59
CA GLY A 188 -2.65 -25.22 -9.77
C GLY A 188 -2.41 -23.86 -9.10
N CYS A 189 -3.23 -22.85 -9.38
CA CYS A 189 -3.04 -21.50 -8.82
C CYS A 189 -3.39 -21.39 -7.34
N ASP A 190 -4.48 -22.03 -6.90
CA ASP A 190 -4.88 -21.96 -5.50
C ASP A 190 -3.83 -22.58 -4.56
N GLU A 191 -3.24 -23.71 -4.95
CA GLU A 191 -2.14 -24.34 -4.21
C GLU A 191 -0.88 -23.46 -4.20
N TYR A 192 -0.54 -22.85 -5.34
CA TYR A 192 0.63 -21.96 -5.45
C TYR A 192 0.50 -20.67 -4.63
N LEU A 193 -0.72 -20.13 -4.50
CA LEU A 193 -1.01 -18.86 -3.83
C LEU A 193 -1.41 -19.01 -2.36
N ALA A 194 -1.59 -20.22 -1.84
CA ALA A 194 -2.10 -20.46 -0.49
C ALA A 194 -1.30 -19.70 0.60
N ASP A 195 0.02 -19.67 0.49
CA ASP A 195 0.95 -18.98 1.40
C ASP A 195 1.30 -17.55 0.95
N LYS A 196 0.68 -17.06 -0.13
CA LYS A 196 0.95 -15.74 -0.75
C LYS A 196 -0.28 -14.85 -0.84
N ARG A 197 -1.41 -15.26 -0.25
CA ARG A 197 -2.69 -14.52 -0.34
C ARG A 197 -2.56 -13.08 0.16
N ASN A 198 -1.86 -12.86 1.26
CA ASN A 198 -1.55 -11.52 1.76
C ASN A 198 -0.80 -10.68 0.71
N ILE A 199 0.17 -11.26 0.00
CA ILE A 199 0.95 -10.56 -1.02
C ILE A 199 0.06 -10.18 -2.21
N ILE A 200 -0.84 -11.07 -2.64
CA ILE A 200 -1.79 -10.77 -3.72
C ILE A 200 -2.79 -9.69 -3.29
N THR A 201 -3.30 -9.73 -2.05
CA THR A 201 -4.14 -8.67 -1.49
C THR A 201 -3.42 -7.33 -1.50
N HIS A 202 -2.15 -7.29 -1.07
CA HIS A 202 -1.35 -6.06 -1.12
C HIS A 202 -1.13 -5.57 -2.55
N LEU A 203 -0.83 -6.48 -3.47
CA LEU A 203 -0.64 -6.15 -4.88
C LEU A 203 -1.93 -5.55 -5.49
N GLY A 204 -3.10 -6.12 -5.19
CA GLY A 204 -4.40 -5.60 -5.62
C GLY A 204 -4.74 -4.21 -5.08
N ASN A 205 -4.12 -3.81 -3.96
CA ASN A 205 -4.31 -2.51 -3.31
C ASN A 205 -3.17 -1.51 -3.56
N SER A 206 -2.22 -1.87 -4.44
CA SER A 206 -1.02 -1.06 -4.70
C SER A 206 -1.16 -0.06 -5.84
N PHE A 207 -2.36 0.08 -6.42
CA PHE A 207 -2.59 0.92 -7.59
C PHE A 207 -3.04 2.32 -7.21
N GLN A 208 -2.47 3.31 -7.89
CA GLN A 208 -2.84 4.72 -7.78
C GLN A 208 -3.02 5.30 -9.19
N ILE A 209 -3.91 6.27 -9.33
CA ILE A 209 -4.20 6.92 -10.61
C ILE A 209 -3.71 8.38 -10.54
N TYR A 210 -2.75 8.73 -11.39
CA TYR A 210 -2.20 10.09 -11.53
C TYR A 210 -2.21 10.50 -13.00
N ASP A 211 -2.82 11.64 -13.35
CA ASP A 211 -2.88 12.14 -14.73
C ASP A 211 -3.34 11.10 -15.78
N ASN A 212 -4.33 10.28 -15.41
CA ASN A 212 -4.84 9.13 -16.17
C ASN A 212 -3.88 7.93 -16.31
N GLU A 213 -2.73 7.93 -15.65
CA GLU A 213 -1.83 6.79 -15.58
C GLU A 213 -2.14 5.94 -14.36
N ILE A 214 -2.21 4.63 -14.55
CA ILE A 214 -2.37 3.66 -13.47
C ILE A 214 -0.97 3.18 -13.10
N ARG A 215 -0.52 3.58 -11.91
CA ARG A 215 0.81 3.27 -11.38
C ARG A 215 0.69 2.29 -10.23
N MET A 216 1.66 1.39 -10.13
CA MET A 216 1.76 0.42 -9.05
C MET A 216 2.91 0.82 -8.11
N TYR A 217 2.60 0.89 -6.81
CA TYR A 217 3.54 1.23 -5.74
C TYR A 217 3.73 0.00 -4.84
N PHE A 218 4.86 -0.71 -5.00
CA PHE A 218 5.11 -1.95 -4.28
C PHE A 218 6.36 -1.88 -3.39
N HIS A 219 6.20 -2.25 -2.13
CA HIS A 219 7.20 -2.03 -1.08
C HIS A 219 8.42 -2.97 -1.21
N ASN A 220 8.27 -4.16 -1.79
CA ASN A 220 9.35 -5.14 -1.84
C ASN A 220 9.58 -5.69 -3.25
N LYS A 221 10.49 -5.04 -3.98
CA LYS A 221 10.83 -5.42 -5.37
C LYS A 221 11.36 -6.85 -5.46
N ASP A 222 12.19 -7.28 -4.52
CA ASP A 222 12.81 -8.61 -4.56
C ASP A 222 11.81 -9.72 -4.23
N LEU A 223 10.85 -9.48 -3.34
CA LEU A 223 9.71 -10.35 -3.12
C LEU A 223 8.87 -10.47 -4.40
N LEU A 224 8.57 -9.35 -5.06
CA LEU A 224 7.79 -9.38 -6.29
C LEU A 224 8.51 -10.14 -7.40
N LYS A 225 9.84 -10.01 -7.54
CA LYS A 225 10.65 -10.81 -8.48
C LYS A 225 10.59 -12.32 -8.22
N LYS A 226 10.34 -12.75 -6.98
CA LYS A 226 10.16 -14.17 -6.65
C LYS A 226 8.78 -14.69 -7.10
N ILE A 227 7.79 -13.81 -7.19
CA ILE A 227 6.39 -14.14 -7.54
C ILE A 227 6.18 -13.99 -9.05
N ILE A 228 6.57 -12.86 -9.61
CA ILE A 228 6.57 -12.54 -11.04
C ILE A 228 7.97 -12.81 -11.58
N LYS A 229 8.24 -14.09 -11.87
CA LYS A 229 9.59 -14.58 -12.17
C LYS A 229 9.81 -14.87 -13.65
N ASN A 230 8.87 -15.58 -14.27
CA ASN A 230 9.01 -16.06 -15.64
C ASN A 230 8.61 -14.98 -16.63
N GLU A 231 9.08 -15.06 -17.88
CA GLU A 231 8.76 -14.06 -18.93
C GLU A 231 7.26 -13.89 -19.20
N LYS A 232 6.46 -14.93 -18.92
CA LYS A 232 5.00 -14.93 -19.11
C LYS A 232 4.22 -14.70 -17.81
N ASP A 233 4.91 -14.42 -16.71
CA ASP A 233 4.29 -13.94 -15.50
C ASP A 233 4.12 -12.42 -15.60
N GLY A 234 3.05 -11.89 -15.01
CA GLY A 234 2.75 -10.48 -15.14
C GLY A 234 1.49 -10.03 -14.43
N ILE A 235 1.12 -8.80 -14.71
CA ILE A 235 -0.03 -8.11 -14.16
C ILE A 235 -0.82 -7.50 -15.32
N ALA A 236 -2.14 -7.63 -15.28
CA ALA A 236 -3.01 -6.74 -16.04
C ALA A 236 -3.95 -5.99 -15.09
N ILE A 237 -4.43 -4.85 -15.56
CA ILE A 237 -5.43 -4.05 -14.86
C ILE A 237 -6.77 -4.23 -15.54
N ASP A 238 -7.79 -4.49 -14.74
CA ASP A 238 -9.17 -4.42 -15.16
C ASP A 238 -9.81 -3.15 -14.62
N VAL A 239 -10.26 -2.27 -15.51
CA VAL A 239 -10.89 -1.00 -15.13
C VAL A 239 -12.39 -1.23 -14.98
N VAL A 240 -12.87 -1.21 -13.73
CA VAL A 240 -14.26 -1.43 -13.37
C VAL A 240 -14.89 -0.10 -12.96
N THR A 241 -16.11 0.17 -13.40
CA THR A 241 -16.81 1.43 -13.13
C THR A 241 -17.92 1.25 -12.08
N ARG A 242 -18.24 2.33 -11.36
CA ARG A 242 -19.36 2.36 -10.39
C ARG A 242 -20.71 2.00 -11.04
N SER A 243 -20.91 2.39 -12.31
CA SER A 243 -22.14 2.15 -13.08
C SER A 243 -22.38 0.67 -13.38
N GLN A 244 -21.37 -0.20 -13.20
CA GLN A 244 -21.56 -1.66 -13.28
C GLN A 244 -22.32 -2.24 -12.08
N PHE A 245 -22.45 -1.51 -10.98
CA PHE A 245 -23.07 -1.97 -9.73
C PHE A 245 -24.40 -1.28 -9.45
N ILE A 246 -25.38 -1.50 -10.32
CA ILE A 246 -26.72 -0.89 -10.20
C ILE A 246 -27.54 -1.53 -9.07
N CYS A 247 -28.37 -0.75 -8.40
CA CYS A 247 -29.29 -1.29 -7.39
C CYS A 247 -30.51 -1.99 -8.01
N ASP A 248 -31.02 -1.47 -9.12
CA ASP A 248 -32.19 -2.01 -9.81
C ASP A 248 -31.82 -3.17 -10.74
N GLY A 249 -31.25 -4.24 -10.17
CA GLY A 249 -30.97 -5.48 -10.90
C GLY A 249 -29.58 -6.06 -10.62
N ALA A 250 -29.19 -7.03 -11.44
CA ALA A 250 -27.88 -7.69 -11.34
C ALA A 250 -26.73 -6.77 -11.78
N ASN A 251 -25.53 -7.03 -11.25
CA ASN A 251 -24.32 -6.31 -11.67
C ASN A 251 -24.03 -6.54 -13.16
N ILE A 252 -23.54 -5.49 -13.82
CA ILE A 252 -23.18 -5.45 -15.24
C ILE A 252 -21.69 -5.77 -15.37
N LEU A 253 -21.33 -7.04 -15.19
CA LEU A 253 -19.96 -7.52 -15.33
C LEU A 253 -19.77 -8.22 -16.68
N ASP A 254 -18.60 -8.06 -17.29
CA ASP A 254 -18.25 -8.77 -18.51
C ASP A 254 -18.32 -10.28 -18.30
N MET A 255 -18.74 -11.01 -19.32
CA MET A 255 -18.90 -12.45 -19.27
C MET A 255 -17.60 -13.24 -19.39
N SER A 256 -16.47 -12.55 -19.55
CA SER A 256 -15.13 -13.12 -19.59
C SER A 256 -14.80 -13.84 -18.28
N ASP A 257 -14.14 -15.01 -18.37
CA ASP A 257 -13.62 -15.72 -17.19
C ASP A 257 -12.32 -15.08 -16.64
N ILE A 258 -11.87 -13.96 -17.21
CA ILE A 258 -10.57 -13.33 -16.93
C ILE A 258 -10.72 -11.94 -16.30
N TYR A 259 -11.78 -11.19 -16.66
CA TYR A 259 -11.98 -9.78 -16.28
C TYR A 259 -13.47 -9.47 -16.24
N ASP A 260 -13.85 -8.42 -15.49
CA ASP A 260 -15.22 -7.98 -15.29
C ASP A 260 -15.53 -6.61 -15.92
N GLY A 261 -14.52 -5.77 -16.14
CA GLY A 261 -14.61 -4.41 -16.69
C GLY A 261 -13.96 -4.32 -18.08
N ILE A 262 -13.19 -3.26 -18.32
CA ILE A 262 -12.31 -3.14 -19.50
C ILE A 262 -10.88 -3.48 -19.11
N MET A 263 -10.37 -4.57 -19.70
CA MET A 263 -9.03 -5.04 -19.47
C MET A 263 -7.98 -4.22 -20.25
N LEU A 264 -6.96 -3.73 -19.56
CA LEU A 264 -5.80 -3.09 -20.15
C LEU A 264 -4.76 -4.12 -20.65
N LYS A 265 -3.86 -3.68 -21.54
CA LYS A 265 -2.77 -4.53 -22.03
C LYS A 265 -1.91 -5.02 -20.85
N PRO A 266 -1.64 -6.34 -20.73
CA PRO A 266 -0.81 -6.88 -19.65
C PRO A 266 0.62 -6.35 -19.72
N LYS A 267 1.22 -6.19 -18.54
CA LYS A 267 2.65 -5.94 -18.33
C LYS A 267 3.28 -7.20 -17.78
N TYR A 268 4.29 -7.70 -18.47
CA TYR A 268 5.01 -8.90 -18.05
C TYR A 268 6.27 -8.54 -17.28
N THR A 269 6.92 -9.55 -16.68
CA THR A 269 8.14 -9.43 -15.88
C THR A 269 9.11 -8.35 -16.36
N ASN A 270 9.53 -8.39 -17.63
CA ASN A 270 10.49 -7.41 -18.15
C ASN A 270 9.95 -5.98 -18.16
N ASP A 271 8.68 -5.78 -18.54
CA ASP A 271 8.06 -4.45 -18.56
C ASP A 271 7.93 -3.84 -17.16
N ILE A 272 7.55 -4.68 -16.18
CA ILE A 272 7.33 -4.30 -14.78
C ILE A 272 8.64 -3.81 -14.15
N PHE A 273 9.74 -4.56 -14.33
CA PHE A 273 10.99 -4.26 -13.61
C PHE A 273 11.95 -3.33 -14.35
N SER A 274 11.87 -3.21 -15.68
CA SER A 274 12.75 -2.32 -16.45
C SER A 274 12.39 -0.83 -16.33
N ASN A 275 11.11 -0.52 -16.05
CA ASN A 275 10.60 0.84 -15.91
C ASN A 275 10.33 1.17 -14.43
N ASN A 276 11.26 0.82 -13.55
CA ASN A 276 11.16 1.20 -12.14
C ASN A 276 11.56 2.66 -11.96
N GLU A 277 10.60 3.47 -11.51
CA GLU A 277 10.77 4.91 -11.24
C GLU A 277 11.08 5.21 -9.76
N ALA A 278 11.13 4.18 -8.91
CA ALA A 278 11.40 4.35 -7.48
C ALA A 278 12.81 4.91 -7.21
N GLN A 279 12.92 5.86 -6.29
CA GLN A 279 14.19 6.42 -5.82
C GLN A 279 14.92 5.46 -4.88
N ASN A 280 14.19 4.60 -4.18
CA ASN A 280 14.76 3.54 -3.37
C ASN A 280 14.93 2.26 -4.18
N ILE A 281 16.15 1.71 -4.18
CA ILE A 281 16.48 0.47 -4.91
C ILE A 281 15.69 -0.76 -4.49
N HIS A 282 15.04 -0.76 -3.33
CA HIS A 282 14.25 -1.87 -2.79
C HIS A 282 12.75 -1.78 -3.12
N ARG A 283 12.30 -0.61 -3.58
CA ARG A 283 10.91 -0.31 -3.94
C ARG A 283 10.67 -0.50 -5.44
N LEU A 284 9.40 -0.53 -5.80
CA LEU A 284 8.95 -0.56 -7.19
C LEU A 284 7.85 0.47 -7.41
N ILE A 285 8.08 1.41 -8.32
CA ILE A 285 7.07 2.30 -8.89
C ILE A 285 7.06 2.07 -10.40
N THR A 286 5.95 1.61 -10.96
CA THR A 286 5.87 1.33 -12.40
C THR A 286 4.51 1.65 -12.98
N THR A 287 4.48 2.18 -14.20
CA THR A 287 3.25 2.50 -14.92
C THR A 287 2.71 1.26 -15.62
N LEU A 288 1.52 0.82 -15.22
CA LEU A 288 0.87 -0.38 -15.75
C LEU A 288 0.00 -0.11 -16.98
N GLY A 289 -0.50 1.11 -17.13
CA GLY A 289 -1.33 1.49 -18.27
C GLY A 289 -1.93 2.88 -18.10
N LYS A 290 -2.81 3.26 -19.03
CA LYS A 290 -3.58 4.49 -18.97
C LYS A 290 -5.06 4.17 -18.89
N VAL A 291 -5.78 4.97 -18.12
CA VAL A 291 -7.25 4.95 -18.07
C VAL A 291 -7.76 5.29 -19.48
N PRO A 292 -8.58 4.42 -20.11
CA PRO A 292 -9.19 4.70 -21.39
C PRO A 292 -9.98 6.01 -21.38
N SER A 293 -9.92 6.80 -22.46
CA SER A 293 -10.60 8.09 -22.56
C SER A 293 -12.12 7.99 -22.40
N SER A 294 -12.70 6.81 -22.66
CA SER A 294 -14.12 6.54 -22.42
C SER A 294 -14.54 6.63 -20.96
N PHE A 295 -13.60 6.52 -20.00
CA PHE A 295 -13.88 6.59 -18.56
C PHE A 295 -13.51 7.93 -17.93
N GLN A 296 -13.22 8.94 -18.75
CA GLN A 296 -12.83 10.24 -18.22
C GLN A 296 -14.00 10.87 -17.46
N GLY A 297 -13.80 11.13 -16.16
CA GLY A 297 -14.86 11.63 -15.26
C GLY A 297 -15.76 10.55 -14.66
N GLU A 298 -15.57 9.27 -15.01
CA GLU A 298 -16.26 8.17 -14.35
C GLU A 298 -15.62 7.79 -13.01
N ASN A 299 -16.43 7.31 -12.06
CA ASN A 299 -15.93 6.70 -10.83
C ASN A 299 -15.44 5.28 -11.15
N ILE A 300 -14.12 5.08 -11.16
CA ILE A 300 -13.46 3.82 -11.53
C ILE A 300 -12.60 3.28 -10.41
N LYS A 301 -12.45 1.95 -10.39
CA LYS A 301 -11.51 1.24 -9.51
C LYS A 301 -10.76 0.17 -10.32
N PRO A 302 -9.41 0.19 -10.33
CA PRO A 302 -8.61 -0.82 -11.01
C PRO A 302 -8.52 -2.10 -10.17
N SER A 303 -8.93 -3.23 -10.75
CA SER A 303 -8.71 -4.57 -10.20
C SER A 303 -7.45 -5.20 -10.76
N LEU A 304 -6.78 -6.03 -9.95
CA LEU A 304 -5.61 -6.80 -10.36
C LEU A 304 -6.03 -8.08 -11.05
N ILE A 305 -5.47 -8.32 -12.24
CA ILE A 305 -5.40 -9.66 -12.85
C ILE A 305 -3.97 -10.15 -12.68
N TYR A 306 -3.76 -11.13 -11.80
CA TYR A 306 -2.45 -11.77 -11.62
C TYR A 306 -2.26 -12.88 -12.65
N ILE A 307 -1.17 -12.81 -13.42
CA ILE A 307 -0.88 -13.69 -14.55
C ILE A 307 0.30 -14.58 -14.21
N LYS A 308 0.12 -15.90 -14.34
CA LYS A 308 1.19 -16.90 -14.20
C LYS A 308 1.28 -17.74 -15.46
N ASP A 309 2.47 -17.80 -16.06
CA ASP A 309 2.76 -18.57 -17.27
C ASP A 309 1.74 -18.35 -18.42
N GLY A 310 1.31 -17.09 -18.59
CA GLY A 310 0.33 -16.67 -19.60
C GLY A 310 -1.12 -17.04 -19.32
N LYS A 311 -1.46 -17.38 -18.07
CA LYS A 311 -2.81 -17.73 -17.62
C LYS A 311 -3.24 -16.81 -16.47
N VAL A 312 -4.52 -16.50 -16.38
CA VAL A 312 -5.06 -15.85 -15.17
C VAL A 312 -4.92 -16.82 -14.00
N CYS A 313 -4.38 -16.32 -12.90
CA CYS A 313 -4.10 -17.11 -11.72
C CYS A 313 -4.87 -16.59 -10.50
N ASP A 314 -5.00 -15.27 -10.37
CA ASP A 314 -5.90 -14.65 -9.40
C ASP A 314 -6.51 -13.37 -9.96
N TYR A 315 -7.63 -12.96 -9.35
CA TYR A 315 -8.29 -11.68 -9.61
C TYR A 315 -8.56 -10.99 -8.27
N ALA A 316 -7.83 -9.91 -7.98
CA ALA A 316 -7.95 -9.21 -6.71
C ALA A 316 -8.69 -7.88 -6.90
N VAL A 317 -9.81 -7.76 -6.19
CA VAL A 317 -10.61 -6.54 -6.11
C VAL A 317 -9.95 -5.60 -5.08
N PRO A 318 -9.76 -4.32 -5.40
CA PRO A 318 -9.23 -3.36 -4.45
C PRO A 318 -10.24 -3.14 -3.31
N ALA A 319 -9.73 -3.05 -2.09
CA ALA A 319 -10.50 -2.78 -0.88
C ALA A 319 -9.70 -1.84 0.01
N LEU A 320 -10.36 -0.88 0.65
CA LEU A 320 -9.72 -0.03 1.64
C LEU A 320 -9.22 -0.89 2.80
N VAL A 321 -7.91 -0.82 3.05
CA VAL A 321 -7.28 -1.41 4.22
C VAL A 321 -6.70 -0.27 5.05
N PRO A 322 -7.41 0.20 6.09
CA PRO A 322 -6.87 1.20 6.99
C PRO A 322 -5.58 0.69 7.62
N SER A 323 -4.54 1.50 7.56
CA SER A 323 -3.23 1.20 8.13
C SER A 323 -2.55 2.49 8.54
N ALA A 324 -1.69 2.40 9.55
CA ALA A 324 -0.93 3.54 10.05
C ALA A 324 0.35 3.04 10.72
N SER A 325 1.34 3.92 10.82
CA SER A 325 2.47 3.73 11.75
C SER A 325 1.94 3.75 13.17
N TYR A 326 2.54 2.95 14.07
CA TYR A 326 2.31 3.14 15.50
C TYR A 326 3.20 4.29 15.96
N SER A 327 2.59 5.35 16.49
CA SER A 327 3.34 6.52 16.96
C SER A 327 4.34 6.13 18.05
N LEU A 328 5.52 6.74 18.02
CA LEU A 328 6.45 6.59 19.14
C LEU A 328 5.77 7.04 20.43
N ILE A 329 5.95 6.25 21.49
CA ILE A 329 5.49 6.61 22.82
C ILE A 329 6.31 7.79 23.32
N ASP A 330 5.68 8.76 23.96
CA ASP A 330 6.40 9.84 24.61
C ASP A 330 7.21 9.27 25.78
N VAL A 331 8.52 9.45 25.73
CA VAL A 331 9.47 8.89 26.68
C VAL A 331 10.16 10.05 27.41
N PRO A 332 9.96 10.19 28.74
CA PRO A 332 10.48 11.33 29.48
C PRO A 332 12.02 11.31 29.50
N LEU A 333 12.62 12.40 29.03
CA LEU A 333 14.08 12.56 29.01
C LEU A 333 14.65 12.80 30.41
N LYS A 334 15.88 12.33 30.64
CA LYS A 334 16.59 12.49 31.91
C LYS A 334 17.45 13.75 31.88
N ILE A 335 17.20 14.69 32.79
CA ILE A 335 17.94 15.95 32.88
C ILE A 335 19.02 15.89 33.97
N LYS A 336 20.21 16.42 33.65
CA LYS A 336 21.35 16.47 34.56
C LYS A 336 21.63 17.90 35.02
N GLU A 337 21.31 18.19 36.27
CA GLU A 337 21.70 19.45 36.92
C GLU A 337 23.08 19.33 37.61
N MET A 338 24.00 20.23 37.24
CA MET A 338 25.35 20.32 37.81
C MET A 338 25.35 21.23 39.04
N LYS A 339 25.62 20.66 40.23
CA LYS A 339 25.58 21.35 41.53
C LYS A 339 26.52 22.57 41.62
N ASN A 340 26.08 23.61 42.35
CA ASN A 340 26.85 24.82 42.71
C ASN A 340 27.29 25.73 41.55
N ASN A 341 26.45 25.94 40.54
CA ASN A 341 26.76 26.85 39.42
C ASN A 341 25.63 27.88 39.22
N PRO A 342 25.64 29.03 39.93
CA PRO A 342 24.64 30.06 39.72
C PRO A 342 24.75 30.63 38.30
N PHE A 343 23.59 30.82 37.65
CA PHE A 343 23.52 31.48 36.35
C PHE A 343 24.11 32.89 36.40
N TYR A 344 24.63 33.34 35.25
CA TYR A 344 25.23 34.66 35.11
C TYR A 344 24.16 35.75 35.22
N LYS A 345 24.50 36.86 35.88
CA LYS A 345 23.67 38.09 35.95
C LYS A 345 24.05 39.13 34.89
N LYS A 346 25.19 38.94 34.24
CA LYS A 346 25.69 39.78 33.14
C LYS A 346 26.41 38.86 32.15
N GLY A 347 26.13 39.03 30.87
CA GLY A 347 26.62 38.13 29.84
C GLY A 347 26.17 38.55 28.45
N ILE A 348 26.07 37.57 27.56
CA ILE A 348 25.58 37.74 26.19
C ILE A 348 24.04 37.78 26.24
N VAL A 349 23.46 38.93 25.91
CA VAL A 349 21.99 39.13 25.86
C VAL A 349 21.40 38.75 24.51
N TYR A 350 22.23 38.72 23.46
CA TYR A 350 21.82 38.36 22.11
C TYR A 350 23.03 37.85 21.32
N SER A 351 22.85 36.74 20.60
CA SER A 351 23.85 36.16 19.69
C SER A 351 23.16 35.82 18.37
N LYS A 352 23.74 36.23 17.25
CA LYS A 352 23.21 35.92 15.91
C LYS A 352 24.33 35.54 14.97
N THR A 353 24.14 34.43 14.27
CA THR A 353 25.03 33.97 13.18
C THR A 353 24.43 34.37 11.83
N TYR A 354 25.27 34.96 10.98
CA TYR A 354 24.96 35.31 9.60
C TYR A 354 25.83 34.46 8.67
N PHE A 355 25.22 33.81 7.68
CA PHE A 355 25.89 32.95 6.71
C PHE A 355 26.17 33.70 5.41
N PHE A 356 27.28 33.36 4.76
CA PHE A 356 27.77 33.97 3.53
C PHE A 356 28.19 32.86 2.58
N ASP A 357 27.40 32.65 1.54
CA ASP A 357 27.71 31.68 0.48
C ASP A 357 28.60 32.30 -0.57
N PHE A 358 29.55 31.52 -1.10
CA PHE A 358 30.50 31.97 -2.10
C PHE A 358 30.60 30.98 -3.24
N GLU A 359 30.60 31.52 -4.46
CA GLU A 359 30.98 30.77 -5.65
C GLU A 359 32.45 30.37 -5.62
N ARG A 360 32.80 29.46 -6.52
CA ARG A 360 34.19 29.04 -6.73
C ARG A 360 35.06 30.26 -7.05
N ASP A 361 36.20 30.37 -6.38
CA ASP A 361 37.18 31.46 -6.56
C ASP A 361 36.70 32.90 -6.26
N GLU A 362 35.42 33.10 -5.92
CA GLU A 362 34.86 34.43 -5.67
C GLU A 362 35.11 34.92 -4.24
N CYS A 363 35.36 36.22 -4.10
CA CYS A 363 35.55 36.88 -2.80
C CYS A 363 34.28 37.60 -2.30
N ILE A 364 33.30 37.79 -3.18
CA ILE A 364 32.04 38.50 -2.88
C ILE A 364 30.97 37.46 -2.58
N PRO A 365 30.21 37.60 -1.49
CA PRO A 365 29.15 36.64 -1.17
C PRO A 365 28.00 36.74 -2.18
N VAL A 366 27.38 35.61 -2.48
CA VAL A 366 26.24 35.49 -3.42
C VAL A 366 25.08 36.39 -3.00
N THR A 367 24.85 36.50 -1.68
CA THR A 367 23.80 37.36 -1.12
C THR A 367 24.39 38.44 -0.21
N PRO A 368 23.89 39.69 -0.30
CA PRO A 368 24.33 40.76 0.59
C PRO A 368 23.78 40.58 2.01
N ILE A 369 24.58 40.98 3.00
CA ILE A 369 24.19 40.87 4.42
C ILE A 369 23.00 41.76 4.78
N LYS A 370 22.03 41.16 5.47
CA LYS A 370 20.96 41.86 6.19
C LYS A 370 21.18 41.62 7.67
N LEU A 371 21.66 42.64 8.39
CA LEU A 371 21.74 42.60 9.85
C LEU A 371 20.40 43.02 10.44
N ASP A 372 19.97 42.32 11.49
CA ASP A 372 18.84 42.72 12.31
C ASP A 372 19.19 43.98 13.14
N ASP A 373 18.17 44.68 13.65
CA ASP A 373 18.38 45.84 14.52
C ASP A 373 19.22 45.47 15.75
N THR A 374 20.19 46.32 16.08
CA THR A 374 21.18 46.06 17.13
C THR A 374 20.52 46.06 18.51
N LYS A 375 20.66 44.96 19.26
CA LYS A 375 20.18 44.85 20.65
C LYS A 375 21.38 44.81 21.61
N GLY A 376 21.58 45.86 22.39
CA GLY A 376 22.61 45.91 23.44
C GLY A 376 23.98 46.40 22.98
N LYS A 377 24.98 46.27 23.85
CA LYS A 377 26.37 46.74 23.59
C LYS A 377 27.13 45.65 22.86
N LEU A 378 27.76 45.97 21.73
CA LEU A 378 28.59 45.01 20.99
C LEU A 378 29.69 44.43 21.89
N LYS A 379 29.73 43.11 22.03
CA LYS A 379 30.75 42.38 22.79
C LYS A 379 31.83 41.81 21.87
N SER A 380 31.42 41.05 20.85
CA SER A 380 32.35 40.34 19.98
C SER A 380 31.79 40.17 18.56
N ILE A 381 32.70 40.02 17.61
CA ILE A 381 32.42 39.58 16.24
C ILE A 381 33.43 38.48 15.92
N THR A 382 32.94 37.30 15.59
CA THR A 382 33.77 36.15 15.18
C THR A 382 33.42 35.79 13.76
N ILE A 383 34.42 35.77 12.86
CA ILE A 383 34.25 35.45 11.45
C ILE A 383 35.00 34.14 11.17
N ASN A 384 34.28 33.13 10.71
CA ASN A 384 34.85 31.88 10.19
C ASN A 384 34.71 31.92 8.68
N SER A 385 35.83 32.07 7.99
CA SER A 385 35.91 32.12 6.54
C SER A 385 36.41 30.81 5.99
N TYR A 386 35.60 30.18 5.14
CA TYR A 386 35.89 28.88 4.57
C TYR A 386 36.19 28.94 3.07
N SER A 387 37.05 28.02 2.64
CA SER A 387 37.14 27.56 1.26
C SER A 387 36.89 26.06 1.22
N SER A 388 36.52 25.57 0.04
CA SER A 388 36.41 24.14 -0.21
C SER A 388 37.80 23.49 -0.35
N ILE A 389 37.87 22.19 -0.06
CA ILE A 389 39.15 21.49 0.13
C ILE A 389 39.92 21.21 -1.16
N GLU A 390 39.28 21.23 -2.33
CA GLU A 390 39.85 20.92 -3.65
C GLU A 390 40.81 21.99 -4.18
N GLY A 391 40.75 23.20 -3.62
CA GLY A 391 41.62 24.31 -4.01
C GLY A 391 43.08 24.15 -3.56
N ASP A 392 43.98 24.86 -4.24
CA ASP A 392 45.36 25.03 -3.79
C ASP A 392 45.41 25.71 -2.42
N SER A 393 46.14 25.14 -1.45
CA SER A 393 46.10 25.61 -0.07
C SER A 393 46.62 27.04 0.13
N LEU A 394 47.62 27.49 -0.65
CA LEU A 394 48.12 28.87 -0.56
C LEU A 394 47.10 29.87 -1.13
N ARG A 395 46.49 29.52 -2.26
CA ARG A 395 45.40 30.29 -2.86
C ARG A 395 44.17 30.33 -1.95
N ASN A 396 43.82 29.21 -1.33
CA ASN A 396 42.73 29.09 -0.37
C ASN A 396 42.94 30.03 0.82
N ILE A 397 44.14 30.07 1.42
CA ILE A 397 44.47 31.01 2.49
C ILE A 397 44.24 32.46 2.05
N THR A 398 44.71 32.81 0.85
CA THR A 398 44.53 34.16 0.30
C THR A 398 43.05 34.50 0.11
N LEU A 399 42.28 33.55 -0.41
CA LEU A 399 40.85 33.69 -0.69
C LEU A 399 40.04 33.85 0.61
N GLN A 400 40.30 33.00 1.61
CA GLN A 400 39.66 33.07 2.93
C GLN A 400 39.93 34.41 3.61
N ASN A 401 41.16 34.90 3.59
CA ASN A 401 41.51 36.19 4.20
C ASN A 401 40.81 37.37 3.51
N LYS A 402 40.68 37.34 2.18
CA LYS A 402 39.91 38.36 1.43
C LYS A 402 38.43 38.33 1.78
N ARG A 403 37.82 37.14 1.81
CA ARG A 403 36.42 36.95 2.20
C ARG A 403 36.16 37.45 3.62
N ALA A 404 37.02 37.09 4.58
CA ALA A 404 36.92 37.57 5.96
C ALA A 404 37.00 39.11 6.05
N ALA A 405 37.89 39.75 5.28
CA ALA A 405 37.99 41.21 5.23
C ALA A 405 36.72 41.86 4.66
N ILE A 406 36.13 41.28 3.62
CA ILE A 406 34.87 41.75 3.01
C ILE A 406 33.69 41.60 3.98
N ILE A 407 33.60 40.47 4.67
CA ILE A 407 32.58 40.21 5.69
C ILE A 407 32.72 41.25 6.82
N LYS A 408 33.93 41.44 7.35
CA LYS A 408 34.23 42.42 8.40
C LYS A 408 33.82 43.83 7.99
N SER A 409 34.21 44.27 6.79
CA SER A 409 33.89 45.60 6.27
C SER A 409 32.37 45.79 6.11
N SER A 410 31.67 44.77 5.62
CA SER A 410 30.22 44.78 5.44
C SER A 410 29.49 44.91 6.79
N ILE A 411 29.93 44.18 7.81
CA ILE A 411 29.39 44.27 9.16
C ILE A 411 29.67 45.65 9.77
N ALA A 412 30.91 46.16 9.68
CA ALA A 412 31.29 47.48 10.19
C ALA A 412 30.39 48.59 9.63
N LYS A 413 30.21 48.60 8.30
CA LYS A 413 29.37 49.56 7.60
C LYS A 413 27.92 49.51 8.09
N LYS A 414 27.36 48.32 8.29
CA LYS A 414 25.97 48.16 8.75
C LYS A 414 25.77 48.54 10.21
N LEU A 415 26.73 48.23 11.09
CA LEU A 415 26.71 48.64 12.49
C LEU A 415 27.00 50.14 12.70
N LYS A 416 27.26 50.90 11.62
CA LYS A 416 27.70 52.30 11.67
C LYS A 416 28.94 52.50 12.55
N GLN A 417 29.81 51.49 12.61
CA GLN A 417 31.09 51.54 13.28
C GLN A 417 32.20 51.69 12.23
N GLY A 418 33.36 52.23 12.62
CA GLY A 418 34.52 52.30 11.72
C GLY A 418 35.02 50.90 11.33
N ILE A 419 35.79 50.80 10.24
CA ILE A 419 36.36 49.52 9.72
C ILE A 419 37.21 48.76 10.78
N ASN A 420 37.66 49.47 11.81
CA ASN A 420 38.47 48.96 12.91
C ASN A 420 37.68 48.23 14.01
N ILE A 421 36.45 47.75 13.76
CA ILE A 421 35.77 46.90 14.73
C ILE A 421 36.67 45.70 15.10
N PRO A 422 36.88 45.41 16.40
CA PRO A 422 37.62 44.23 16.80
C PRO A 422 36.81 42.99 16.38
N ALA A 423 37.44 42.13 15.59
CA ALA A 423 36.84 40.88 15.14
C ALA A 423 37.89 39.76 15.16
N THR A 424 37.51 38.61 15.68
CA THR A 424 38.32 37.39 15.63
C THR A 424 38.07 36.70 14.30
N ILE A 425 39.11 36.40 13.54
CA ILE A 425 39.01 35.79 12.22
C ILE A 425 39.67 34.41 12.24
N HIS A 426 38.93 33.40 11.80
CA HIS A 426 39.42 32.06 11.54
C HIS A 426 39.27 31.79 10.04
N SER A 427 40.36 31.47 9.37
CA SER A 427 40.42 31.20 7.93
C SER A 427 40.95 29.79 7.72
N ASN A 428 40.10 28.85 7.28
CA ASN A 428 40.49 27.47 7.09
C ASN A 428 39.74 26.84 5.90
N GLU A 429 40.32 25.78 5.34
CA GLU A 429 39.57 24.86 4.48
C GLU A 429 38.55 24.09 5.34
N ASN A 430 37.36 23.81 4.81
CA ASN A 430 36.27 23.21 5.57
C ASN A 430 36.39 21.68 5.69
N TRP A 431 37.45 21.21 6.32
CA TRP A 431 37.72 19.78 6.51
C TRP A 431 36.65 19.08 7.36
N ASP A 432 36.09 19.75 8.36
CA ASP A 432 35.06 19.15 9.21
C ASP A 432 33.79 18.84 8.43
N GLU A 433 33.41 19.73 7.50
CA GLU A 433 32.31 19.49 6.58
C GLU A 433 32.66 18.38 5.57
N MET A 434 33.89 18.35 5.06
CA MET A 434 34.35 17.29 4.16
C MET A 434 34.24 15.89 4.79
N TYR A 435 34.73 15.71 6.03
CA TYR A 435 34.64 14.42 6.71
C TYR A 435 33.19 14.01 6.97
N PHE A 436 32.33 14.97 7.31
CA PHE A 436 30.91 14.72 7.45
C PHE A 436 30.29 14.28 6.12
N GLN A 437 30.56 14.99 5.02
CA GLN A 437 30.09 14.65 3.68
C GLN A 437 30.58 13.28 3.20
N LEU A 438 31.83 12.88 3.48
CA LEU A 438 32.31 11.53 3.15
C LEU A 438 31.52 10.45 3.89
N LYS A 439 31.30 10.64 5.20
CA LYS A 439 30.50 9.71 5.99
C LYS A 439 29.05 9.66 5.49
N LEU A 440 28.51 10.81 5.11
CA LEU A 440 27.18 10.96 4.51
C LEU A 440 27.05 10.16 3.20
N LEU A 441 28.12 10.08 2.41
CA LEU A 441 28.16 9.33 1.15
C LEU A 441 28.54 7.84 1.35
N GLY A 442 28.68 7.36 2.60
CA GLY A 442 29.14 5.99 2.88
C GLY A 442 30.61 5.73 2.52
N LEU A 443 31.42 6.80 2.43
CA LEU A 443 32.82 6.76 2.06
C LEU A 443 33.75 6.73 3.29
N ASP A 444 33.41 5.94 4.32
CA ASP A 444 34.17 5.86 5.57
C ASP A 444 35.63 5.44 5.39
N SER A 445 35.92 4.62 4.36
CA SER A 445 37.29 4.24 4.00
C SER A 445 38.08 5.43 3.47
N ILE A 446 37.45 6.29 2.67
CA ILE A 446 38.05 7.52 2.14
C ILE A 446 38.26 8.54 3.26
N ALA A 447 37.31 8.67 4.18
CA ALA A 447 37.40 9.59 5.32
C ALA A 447 38.61 9.33 6.23
N LYS A 448 39.19 8.12 6.19
CA LYS A 448 40.39 7.73 6.95
C LYS A 448 41.70 8.00 6.22
N LEU A 449 41.67 8.41 4.96
CA LEU A 449 42.87 8.72 4.19
C LEU A 449 43.51 10.04 4.64
N GLU A 450 44.78 10.24 4.28
CA GLU A 450 45.43 11.53 4.44
C GLU A 450 44.73 12.60 3.58
N ARG A 451 44.73 13.86 4.07
CA ARG A 451 44.02 14.99 3.42
C ARG A 451 44.33 15.15 1.93
N ASN A 452 45.58 14.93 1.52
CA ASN A 452 45.95 15.03 0.10
C ASN A 452 45.29 13.94 -0.74
N LEU A 453 45.20 12.71 -0.23
CA LEU A 453 44.52 11.61 -0.93
C LEU A 453 43.01 11.82 -0.99
N ILE A 454 42.41 12.39 0.07
CA ILE A 454 41.00 12.79 0.06
C ILE A 454 40.76 13.84 -1.02
N ARG A 455 41.63 14.85 -1.10
CA ARG A 455 41.57 15.89 -2.13
C ARG A 455 41.66 15.28 -3.53
N ASP A 456 42.63 14.40 -3.76
CA ASP A 456 42.81 13.73 -5.05
C ASP A 456 41.57 12.90 -5.44
N PHE A 457 40.97 12.20 -4.47
CA PHE A 457 39.72 11.47 -4.67
C PHE A 457 38.58 12.39 -5.08
N VAL A 458 38.35 13.48 -4.33
CA VAL A 458 37.26 14.44 -4.62
C VAL A 458 37.41 15.09 -5.99
N VAL A 459 38.64 15.37 -6.43
CA VAL A 459 38.90 15.95 -7.75
C VAL A 459 38.67 14.94 -8.88
N ALA A 460 39.01 13.67 -8.67
CA ALA A 460 38.92 12.63 -9.69
C ALA A 460 37.55 11.96 -9.78
N ASP A 461 36.76 11.99 -8.70
CA ASP A 461 35.48 11.29 -8.64
C ASP A 461 34.39 11.98 -9.47
N THR A 462 33.79 11.20 -10.38
CA THR A 462 32.69 11.65 -11.25
C THR A 462 31.35 11.03 -10.86
N ILE A 463 31.32 10.20 -9.82
CA ILE A 463 30.10 9.50 -9.39
C ILE A 463 29.24 10.43 -8.52
N HIS A 464 29.86 11.18 -7.62
CA HIS A 464 29.14 12.04 -6.67
C HIS A 464 29.08 13.50 -7.14
N ASN A 465 28.03 14.22 -6.73
CA ASN A 465 27.82 15.63 -7.04
C ASN A 465 28.69 16.55 -6.15
N TRP A 466 30.01 16.52 -6.37
CA TRP A 466 30.96 17.32 -5.61
C TRP A 466 30.74 18.83 -5.77
N ASP A 467 30.22 19.31 -6.90
CA ASP A 467 29.97 20.74 -7.09
C ASP A 467 29.02 21.31 -6.02
N SER A 468 27.93 20.60 -5.75
CA SER A 468 26.96 20.96 -4.71
C SER A 468 27.56 20.84 -3.30
N LEU A 469 28.30 19.76 -3.03
CA LEU A 469 28.91 19.50 -1.71
C LEU A 469 30.00 20.52 -1.38
N LEU A 470 30.84 20.86 -2.35
CA LEU A 470 31.91 21.85 -2.20
C LEU A 470 31.33 23.27 -2.13
N TYR A 471 30.17 23.54 -2.74
CA TYR A 471 29.46 24.81 -2.53
C TYR A 471 29.07 25.00 -1.06
N ILE A 472 28.56 23.95 -0.41
CA ILE A 472 28.27 23.98 1.03
C ILE A 472 29.54 24.25 1.84
N GLN A 473 30.69 23.66 1.47
CA GLN A 473 31.96 23.91 2.15
C GLN A 473 32.43 25.37 2.07
N ARG A 474 32.08 26.09 1.00
CA ARG A 474 32.46 27.50 0.81
C ARG A 474 31.62 28.48 1.64
N ARG A 475 30.57 28.01 2.32
CA ARG A 475 29.75 28.83 3.22
C ARG A 475 30.58 29.29 4.42
N SER A 476 30.84 30.60 4.47
CA SER A 476 31.44 31.26 5.65
C SER A 476 30.35 31.78 6.58
N HIS A 477 30.71 32.12 7.82
CA HIS A 477 29.75 32.74 8.73
C HIS A 477 30.40 33.75 9.68
N ALA A 478 29.59 34.70 10.14
CA ALA A 478 29.96 35.64 11.18
C ALA A 478 28.95 35.58 12.33
N THR A 479 29.46 35.44 13.56
CA THR A 479 28.66 35.51 14.79
C THR A 479 28.87 36.86 15.43
N ILE A 480 27.77 37.56 15.73
CA ILE A 480 27.77 38.85 16.41
C ILE A 480 27.11 38.66 17.77
N GLU A 481 27.83 39.01 18.84
CA GLU A 481 27.37 38.89 20.21
C GLU A 481 27.27 40.25 20.88
N TYR A 482 26.21 40.46 21.66
CA TYR A 482 25.97 41.67 22.42
C TYR A 482 25.95 41.36 23.92
N GLU A 483 26.59 42.20 24.72
CA GLU A 483 26.61 42.09 26.18
C GLU A 483 25.58 42.99 26.86
N GLY A 484 25.10 42.52 28.01
CA GLY A 484 24.16 43.24 28.86
C GLY A 484 23.90 42.52 30.18
N LEU A 485 22.95 43.05 30.95
CA LEU A 485 22.41 42.39 32.15
C LEU A 485 21.45 41.28 31.75
N LEU A 486 21.54 40.13 32.41
CA LEU A 486 20.65 38.99 32.18
C LEU A 486 19.54 39.01 33.24
N ASN A 487 18.28 39.09 32.80
CA ASN A 487 17.13 39.20 33.68
C ASN A 487 16.34 37.89 33.66
N LEU A 488 16.12 37.28 34.83
CA LEU A 488 15.37 36.03 34.97
C LEU A 488 13.93 36.14 34.43
N LYS A 489 13.36 37.34 34.36
CA LYS A 489 12.02 37.58 33.79
C LYS A 489 11.99 37.58 32.27
N ASP A 490 13.15 37.63 31.60
CA ASP A 490 13.22 37.60 30.14
C ASP A 490 13.03 36.15 29.67
N SER A 491 12.17 35.94 28.68
CA SER A 491 11.91 34.60 28.12
C SER A 491 13.15 33.94 27.52
N SER A 492 14.18 34.72 27.17
CA SER A 492 15.46 34.24 26.65
C SER A 492 16.53 34.07 27.74
N TYR A 493 16.21 34.17 29.03
CA TYR A 493 17.22 34.17 30.10
C TYR A 493 18.15 32.95 30.09
N TYR A 494 17.59 31.75 29.88
CA TYR A 494 18.39 30.52 29.83
C TYR A 494 19.16 30.38 28.52
N GLU A 495 18.57 30.80 27.39
CA GLU A 495 19.28 30.90 26.10
C GLU A 495 20.49 31.86 26.19
N GLN A 496 20.30 33.02 26.81
CA GLN A 496 21.38 33.99 27.08
C GLN A 496 22.46 33.41 28.00
N ASN A 497 22.06 32.63 29.00
CA ASN A 497 23.00 31.91 29.86
C ASN A 497 23.75 30.81 29.10
N LEU A 498 23.11 30.10 28.18
CA LEU A 498 23.76 29.15 27.28
C LEU A 498 24.83 29.86 26.45
N TYR A 499 24.48 30.96 25.76
CA TYR A 499 25.44 31.76 25.00
C TYR A 499 26.62 32.23 25.86
N THR A 500 26.31 32.79 27.04
CA THR A 500 27.32 33.30 27.97
C THR A 500 28.25 32.19 28.45
N ALA A 501 27.70 31.04 28.83
CA ALA A 501 28.45 29.93 29.38
C ALA A 501 29.34 29.25 28.33
N ILE A 502 28.83 29.05 27.10
CA ILE A 502 29.63 28.55 25.97
C ILE A 502 30.81 29.49 25.69
N ASN A 503 30.56 30.80 25.61
CA ASN A 503 31.61 31.81 25.39
C ASN A 503 32.64 31.84 26.53
N ALA A 504 32.20 31.63 27.78
CA ALA A 504 33.04 31.55 28.96
C ALA A 504 33.71 30.17 29.16
N LYS A 505 33.45 29.19 28.28
CA LYS A 505 33.89 27.79 28.42
C LYS A 505 33.48 27.15 29.76
N ASN A 506 32.31 27.53 30.27
CA ASN A 506 31.73 26.97 31.49
C ASN A 506 30.65 25.94 31.14
N TRP A 507 31.08 24.70 30.91
CA TRP A 507 30.21 23.62 30.46
C TRP A 507 29.14 23.24 31.48
N ASN A 508 29.39 23.42 32.77
CA ASN A 508 28.40 23.15 33.80
C ASN A 508 27.21 24.12 33.72
N ILE A 509 27.47 25.42 33.58
CA ILE A 509 26.40 26.41 33.41
C ILE A 509 25.71 26.23 32.05
N ALA A 510 26.46 25.93 30.98
CA ALA A 510 25.88 25.65 29.67
C ALA A 510 24.92 24.44 29.73
N SER A 511 25.34 23.37 30.41
CA SER A 511 24.52 22.18 30.63
C SER A 511 23.27 22.50 31.47
N ASN A 512 23.40 23.27 32.56
CA ASN A 512 22.26 23.72 33.36
C ASN A 512 21.30 24.63 32.59
N ALA A 513 21.82 25.46 31.69
CA ALA A 513 21.00 26.31 30.83
C ALA A 513 20.16 25.46 29.87
N MET A 514 20.75 24.45 29.23
CA MET A 514 20.02 23.51 28.37
C MET A 514 18.98 22.70 29.15
N ALA A 515 19.30 22.27 30.38
CA ALA A 515 18.36 21.61 31.29
C ALA A 515 17.11 22.47 31.51
N LYS A 516 17.30 23.73 31.92
CA LYS A 516 16.19 24.66 32.15
C LYS A 516 15.43 25.02 30.88
N MET A 517 16.13 25.14 29.74
CA MET A 517 15.48 25.32 28.45
C MET A 517 14.55 24.15 28.11
N TYR A 518 14.96 22.91 28.39
CA TYR A 518 14.09 21.75 28.19
C TYR A 518 12.91 21.73 29.17
N GLU A 519 13.17 21.95 30.46
CA GLU A 519 12.13 21.94 31.51
C GLU A 519 11.06 23.02 31.32
N GLU A 520 11.43 24.17 30.74
CA GLU A 520 10.53 25.29 30.44
C GLU A 520 10.01 25.29 28.99
N ASP A 521 10.20 24.19 28.24
CA ASP A 521 9.78 24.01 26.84
C ASP A 521 10.23 25.17 25.92
N LEU A 522 11.46 25.63 26.11
CA LEU A 522 12.07 26.67 25.31
C LEU A 522 12.71 26.11 24.04
N SER A 523 12.89 26.98 23.05
CA SER A 523 13.46 26.60 21.76
C SER A 523 14.88 26.06 21.86
N GLY A 524 15.11 24.85 21.34
CA GLY A 524 16.45 24.25 21.17
C GLY A 524 17.24 24.76 19.96
N LEU A 525 16.70 25.71 19.17
CA LEU A 525 17.36 26.24 17.97
C LEU A 525 18.78 26.79 18.19
N PRO A 526 19.15 27.38 19.35
CA PRO A 526 20.51 27.81 19.62
C PRO A 526 21.55 26.69 19.42
N LEU A 527 21.20 25.43 19.65
CA LEU A 527 22.11 24.29 19.47
C LEU A 527 22.60 24.14 18.03
N PHE A 528 21.84 24.62 17.04
CA PHE A 528 22.25 24.58 15.64
C PHE A 528 23.16 25.74 15.22
N THR A 529 23.45 26.69 16.10
CA THR A 529 24.44 27.73 15.81
C THR A 529 25.84 27.08 15.71
N PRO A 530 26.68 27.42 14.70
CA PRO A 530 27.90 26.67 14.43
C PRO A 530 28.85 26.53 15.64
N TYR A 531 29.02 27.60 16.43
CA TYR A 531 29.93 27.57 17.57
C TYR A 531 29.39 26.73 18.73
N ILE A 532 28.09 26.80 19.04
CA ILE A 532 27.49 25.95 20.09
C ILE A 532 27.47 24.49 19.64
N PHE A 533 27.10 24.26 18.38
CA PHE A 533 27.08 22.93 17.78
C PHE A 533 28.45 22.25 17.86
N ASN A 534 29.52 23.00 17.61
CA ASN A 534 30.89 22.51 17.78
C ASN A 534 31.18 22.09 19.23
N GLU A 535 30.82 22.93 20.21
CA GLU A 535 31.08 22.60 21.63
C GLU A 535 30.29 21.38 22.12
N ILE A 536 29.04 21.19 21.70
CA ILE A 536 28.25 19.99 22.07
C ILE A 536 28.73 18.71 21.39
N LEU A 537 29.57 18.81 20.34
CA LEU A 537 30.26 17.66 19.77
C LEU A 537 31.57 17.36 20.49
N ILE A 538 32.22 18.33 21.13
CA ILE A 538 33.52 18.13 21.78
C ILE A 538 33.37 17.71 23.24
N HIS A 539 32.39 18.29 23.96
CA HIS A 539 32.31 18.19 25.41
C HIS A 539 31.22 17.21 25.87
N LYS A 540 31.66 16.04 26.37
CA LYS A 540 30.78 14.95 26.83
C LYS A 540 29.78 15.39 27.92
N GLU A 541 30.13 16.37 28.73
CA GLU A 541 29.29 16.90 29.83
C GLU A 541 28.04 17.63 29.31
N LEU A 542 28.02 18.02 28.04
CA LEU A 542 26.90 18.69 27.38
C LEU A 542 25.90 17.72 26.73
N VAL A 543 26.28 16.45 26.54
CA VAL A 543 25.58 15.51 25.64
C VAL A 543 24.19 15.16 26.15
N GLN A 544 24.03 14.88 27.44
CA GLN A 544 22.73 14.46 27.99
C GLN A 544 21.65 15.53 27.80
N ASN A 545 21.92 16.77 28.20
CA ASN A 545 20.94 17.86 28.12
C ASN A 545 20.80 18.41 26.70
N SER A 546 21.86 18.38 25.87
CA SER A 546 21.73 18.69 24.45
C SER A 546 20.90 17.64 23.71
N SER A 547 21.05 16.35 24.02
CA SER A 547 20.20 15.30 23.46
C SER A 547 18.73 15.51 23.82
N ALA A 548 18.46 15.88 25.07
CA ALA A 548 17.10 16.18 25.53
C ALA A 548 16.50 17.36 24.78
N LEU A 549 17.23 18.48 24.71
CA LEU A 549 16.76 19.69 24.04
C LEU A 549 16.63 19.51 22.51
N LEU A 550 17.47 18.66 21.89
CA LEU A 550 17.36 18.31 20.48
C LEU A 550 16.09 17.52 20.16
N CYS A 551 15.53 16.75 21.09
CA CYS A 551 14.24 16.08 20.86
C CYS A 551 13.11 17.07 20.55
N ASN A 552 13.19 18.32 21.02
CA ASN A 552 12.18 19.35 20.79
C ASN A 552 12.41 20.13 19.49
N CYS A 553 13.57 20.00 18.84
CA CYS A 553 13.93 20.85 17.70
C CYS A 553 14.63 20.14 16.53
N PHE A 554 14.81 18.82 16.58
CA PHE A 554 15.60 18.10 15.57
C PHE A 554 15.10 18.32 14.13
N PHE A 555 13.80 18.49 13.93
CA PHE A 555 13.16 18.69 12.62
C PHE A 555 13.54 20.02 11.96
N PHE A 556 14.04 21.02 12.72
CA PHE A 556 14.54 22.27 12.15
C PHE A 556 15.90 22.11 11.45
N ASN A 557 16.68 21.09 11.83
CA ASN A 557 17.95 20.78 11.18
C ASN A 557 18.31 19.29 11.36
N THR A 558 17.59 18.44 10.62
CA THR A 558 17.74 16.98 10.69
C THR A 558 19.17 16.54 10.39
N GLU A 559 19.85 17.17 9.45
CA GLU A 559 21.24 16.86 9.10
C GLU A 559 22.20 17.06 10.27
N LYS A 560 22.09 18.17 11.00
CA LYS A 560 22.88 18.40 12.23
C LYS A 560 22.50 17.44 13.35
N SER A 561 21.22 17.10 13.52
CA SER A 561 20.81 16.11 14.50
C SER A 561 21.36 14.72 14.19
N VAL A 562 21.37 14.31 12.91
CA VAL A 562 22.01 13.08 12.45
C VAL A 562 23.52 13.15 12.71
N ARG A 563 24.18 14.27 12.42
CA ARG A 563 25.61 14.47 12.70
C ARG A 563 25.92 14.33 14.20
N PHE A 564 25.10 14.92 15.06
CA PHE A 564 25.23 14.81 16.51
C PHE A 564 25.10 13.37 16.98
N LEU A 565 24.05 12.66 16.54
CA LEU A 565 23.85 11.25 16.84
C LEU A 565 25.00 10.38 16.32
N GLN A 566 25.40 10.56 15.06
CA GLN A 566 26.48 9.82 14.43
C GLN A 566 27.83 9.99 15.16
N HIS A 567 28.07 11.17 15.74
CA HIS A 567 29.28 11.46 16.50
C HIS A 567 29.28 10.79 17.88
N TRP A 568 28.18 10.92 18.62
CA TRP A 568 28.12 10.43 20.00
C TRP A 568 27.81 8.94 20.12
N LEU A 569 27.02 8.38 19.21
CA LEU A 569 26.74 6.94 19.21
C LEU A 569 27.98 6.10 18.89
N THR A 570 28.89 6.59 18.04
CA THR A 570 30.14 5.86 17.72
C THR A 570 31.15 5.80 18.86
N GLN A 571 30.96 6.59 19.92
CA GLN A 571 31.81 6.60 21.11
C GLN A 571 30.98 6.49 22.38
N ALA A 572 29.79 5.88 22.28
CA ALA A 572 28.83 5.78 23.36
C ALA A 572 29.39 5.10 24.61
N GLU A 573 30.40 4.23 24.47
CA GLU A 573 31.10 3.58 25.58
C GLU A 573 31.70 4.56 26.60
N THR A 574 32.03 5.79 26.18
CA THR A 574 32.54 6.87 27.06
C THR A 574 31.47 7.58 27.88
N LEU A 575 30.19 7.29 27.61
CA LEU A 575 29.03 8.00 28.17
C LEU A 575 28.36 7.20 29.29
N ASP A 576 27.76 7.91 30.24
CA ASP A 576 26.97 7.31 31.32
C ASP A 576 25.62 6.79 30.80
N ALA A 577 24.94 5.97 31.63
CA ALA A 577 23.70 5.29 31.25
C ALA A 577 22.55 6.26 30.91
N GLU A 578 22.46 7.39 31.60
CA GLU A 578 21.40 8.38 31.35
C GLU A 578 21.65 9.18 30.07
N THR A 579 22.91 9.48 29.78
CA THR A 579 23.31 10.10 28.51
C THR A 579 22.98 9.17 27.35
N LYS A 580 23.32 7.88 27.47
CA LYS A 580 22.97 6.84 26.48
C LYS A 580 21.47 6.73 26.28
N TYR A 581 20.69 6.80 27.36
CA TYR A 581 19.24 6.78 27.32
C TYR A 581 18.67 7.94 26.49
N ASN A 582 19.07 9.19 26.77
CA ASN A 582 18.60 10.35 26.00
C ASN A 582 19.03 10.29 24.53
N LEU A 583 20.26 9.83 24.25
CA LEU A 583 20.72 9.63 22.87
C LEU A 583 19.87 8.60 22.12
N SER A 584 19.48 7.51 22.77
CA SER A 584 18.60 6.50 22.17
C SER A 584 17.18 7.03 21.91
N VAL A 585 16.64 7.89 22.80
CA VAL A 585 15.36 8.58 22.57
C VAL A 585 15.48 9.51 21.34
N LEU A 586 16.53 10.34 21.30
CA LEU A 586 16.77 11.24 20.17
C LEU A 586 16.95 10.46 18.86
N TYR A 587 17.64 9.33 18.90
CA TYR A 587 17.78 8.43 17.76
C TYR A 587 16.42 7.99 17.22
N CYS A 588 15.52 7.51 18.08
CA CYS A 588 14.19 7.06 17.65
C CYS A 588 13.43 8.21 16.96
N ASN A 589 13.41 9.39 17.58
CA ASN A 589 12.71 10.57 17.05
C ASN A 589 13.26 11.03 15.70
N VAL A 590 14.59 11.17 15.59
CA VAL A 590 15.23 11.63 14.34
C VAL A 590 15.05 10.62 13.23
N ILE A 591 15.32 9.34 13.50
CA ILE A 591 15.33 8.30 12.48
C ILE A 591 13.91 7.95 12.04
N SER A 592 12.94 7.86 12.95
CA SER A 592 11.53 7.65 12.59
C SER A 592 11.00 8.78 11.69
N ASN A 593 11.33 10.04 11.99
CA ASN A 593 10.94 11.17 11.14
C ASN A 593 11.54 11.11 9.72
N ILE A 594 12.78 10.61 9.56
CA ILE A 594 13.38 10.44 8.22
C ILE A 594 12.70 9.28 7.47
N LEU A 595 12.37 8.19 8.19
CA LEU A 595 11.83 6.96 7.61
C LEU A 595 10.35 7.02 7.25
N ASP A 596 9.64 8.10 7.60
CA ASP A 596 8.24 8.32 7.25
C ASP A 596 8.03 8.44 5.72
N GLU A 597 9.08 8.79 4.97
CA GLU A 597 9.06 8.78 3.51
C GLU A 597 9.08 7.34 2.95
N TRP A 598 8.00 6.95 2.25
CA TRP A 598 7.84 5.58 1.73
C TRP A 598 8.88 5.20 0.65
N ASP A 599 9.17 6.11 -0.28
CA ASP A 599 10.20 5.97 -1.34
C ASP A 599 11.44 6.80 -1.02
N LEU A 600 11.91 6.71 0.23
CA LEU A 600 13.10 7.41 0.69
C LEU A 600 14.30 7.09 -0.21
N SER A 601 14.84 8.10 -0.89
CA SER A 601 15.95 7.93 -1.83
C SER A 601 17.12 7.18 -1.20
N THR A 602 17.79 6.33 -1.99
CA THR A 602 18.97 5.58 -1.51
C THR A 602 20.06 6.50 -0.98
N ASP A 603 20.24 7.67 -1.61
CA ASP A 603 21.22 8.66 -1.16
C ASP A 603 20.90 9.18 0.25
N VAL A 604 19.63 9.47 0.57
CA VAL A 604 19.25 9.90 1.92
C VAL A 604 19.31 8.74 2.90
N PHE A 605 18.86 7.55 2.49
CA PHE A 605 18.86 6.36 3.33
C PHE A 605 20.27 5.98 3.81
N LEU A 606 21.29 6.04 2.95
CA LEU A 606 22.69 5.72 3.32
C LEU A 606 23.25 6.64 4.43
N LYS A 607 22.62 7.79 4.69
CA LYS A 607 23.04 8.77 5.70
C LYS A 607 22.52 8.42 7.09
N ILE A 608 21.48 7.60 7.18
CA ILE A 608 20.83 7.31 8.44
C ILE A 608 21.64 6.30 9.26
N ILE A 609 21.47 6.36 10.57
CA ILE A 609 22.20 5.49 11.49
C ILE A 609 21.47 4.15 11.56
N PRO A 610 22.11 3.02 11.23
CA PRO A 610 21.44 1.73 11.24
C PRO A 610 21.20 1.24 12.68
N PRO A 611 20.13 0.45 12.93
CA PRO A 611 19.75 0.01 14.28
C PRO A 611 20.85 -0.76 15.03
N ASN A 612 21.72 -1.48 14.31
CA ASN A 612 22.83 -2.23 14.90
C ASN A 612 23.84 -1.35 15.66
N ILE A 613 23.97 -0.06 15.32
CA ILE A 613 24.85 0.88 16.04
C ILE A 613 24.33 1.16 17.46
N VAL A 614 23.01 1.21 17.64
CA VAL A 614 22.37 1.51 18.93
C VAL A 614 21.98 0.23 19.67
N ASN A 615 21.94 -0.92 18.99
CA ASN A 615 21.47 -2.20 19.53
C ASN A 615 22.18 -2.61 20.84
N GLU A 616 23.49 -2.43 20.96
CA GLU A 616 24.19 -2.76 22.22
C GLU A 616 23.84 -1.81 23.37
N ILE A 617 23.53 -0.54 23.08
CA ILE A 617 23.02 0.40 24.07
C ILE A 617 21.62 -0.03 24.52
N ILE A 618 20.73 -0.38 23.58
CA ILE A 618 19.37 -0.83 23.89
C ILE A 618 19.38 -2.10 24.73
N LYS A 619 20.21 -3.09 24.37
CA LYS A 619 20.38 -4.32 25.15
C LYS A 619 20.78 -4.07 26.59
N SER A 620 21.58 -3.03 26.85
CA SER A 620 21.99 -2.69 28.23
C SER A 620 20.83 -2.21 29.10
N PHE A 621 19.69 -1.85 28.50
CA PHE A 621 18.45 -1.48 29.20
C PHE A 621 17.43 -2.63 29.30
N GLU A 622 17.64 -3.75 28.59
CA GLU A 622 16.74 -4.90 28.64
C GLU A 622 16.68 -5.50 30.05
N GLY A 623 15.48 -5.90 30.48
CA GLY A 623 15.23 -6.48 31.80
C GLY A 623 14.87 -5.49 32.90
N ASP A 624 15.01 -4.18 32.67
CA ASP A 624 14.48 -3.13 33.55
C ASP A 624 13.23 -2.49 32.93
N ASN A 625 12.10 -2.69 33.61
CA ASN A 625 10.79 -2.23 33.15
C ASN A 625 10.69 -0.71 32.96
N ASN A 626 11.57 0.07 33.59
CA ASN A 626 11.63 1.53 33.41
C ASN A 626 12.01 1.95 31.99
N TYR A 627 12.58 1.05 31.19
CA TYR A 627 13.03 1.34 29.82
C TYR A 627 12.17 0.70 28.74
N ASN A 628 11.12 -0.04 29.09
CA ASN A 628 10.32 -0.79 28.13
C ASN A 628 9.73 0.10 27.00
N GLN A 629 9.33 1.34 27.30
CA GLN A 629 8.84 2.28 26.29
C GLN A 629 9.94 2.73 25.31
N LEU A 630 11.17 2.97 25.79
CA LEU A 630 12.30 3.26 24.91
C LEU A 630 12.62 2.06 24.00
N ILE A 631 12.61 0.85 24.57
CA ILE A 631 12.90 -0.37 23.81
C ILE A 631 11.79 -0.61 22.76
N LEU A 632 10.53 -0.34 23.09
CA LEU A 632 9.43 -0.33 22.12
C LEU A 632 9.70 0.69 20.99
N ASN A 633 9.99 1.95 21.31
CA ASN A 633 10.29 2.98 20.32
C ASN A 633 11.47 2.60 19.40
N TYR A 634 12.49 1.95 19.97
CA TYR A 634 13.59 1.40 19.20
C TYR A 634 13.11 0.34 18.21
N HIS A 635 12.28 -0.62 18.64
CA HIS A 635 11.79 -1.66 17.75
C HIS A 635 10.83 -1.14 16.69
N LEU A 636 9.99 -0.14 17.00
CA LEU A 636 9.17 0.57 16.02
C LEU A 636 10.04 1.22 14.94
N THR A 637 11.04 2.00 15.36
CA THR A 637 11.99 2.68 14.47
C THR A 637 12.82 1.68 13.65
N ALA A 638 13.29 0.61 14.29
CA ALA A 638 14.07 -0.43 13.64
C ALA A 638 13.24 -1.19 12.61
N MET A 639 11.96 -1.42 12.88
CA MET A 639 11.07 -2.08 11.94
C MET A 639 10.91 -1.27 10.66
N ASP A 640 10.70 0.05 10.76
CA ASP A 640 10.68 0.95 9.60
C ASP A 640 12.00 0.91 8.82
N TYR A 641 13.14 0.93 9.52
CA TYR A 641 14.46 0.83 8.90
C TYR A 641 14.61 -0.48 8.10
N TYR A 642 14.33 -1.63 8.73
CA TYR A 642 14.44 -2.92 8.08
C TYR A 642 13.43 -3.08 6.93
N GLY A 643 12.27 -2.43 7.03
CA GLY A 643 11.29 -2.34 5.95
C GLY A 643 11.77 -1.55 4.74
N GLN A 644 12.64 -0.54 4.91
CA GLN A 644 13.26 0.18 3.77
C GLN A 644 14.23 -0.69 2.98
N ILE A 645 14.94 -1.61 3.64
CA ILE A 645 15.91 -2.52 3.00
C ILE A 645 15.39 -3.94 2.77
N ASN A 646 14.11 -4.19 3.08
CA ASN A 646 13.48 -5.51 3.01
C ASN A 646 14.23 -6.61 3.81
N ASP A 647 14.85 -6.26 4.95
CA ASP A 647 15.49 -7.23 5.84
C ASP A 647 14.43 -7.98 6.66
N GLN A 648 14.06 -9.17 6.16
CA GLN A 648 13.04 -10.01 6.77
C GLN A 648 13.41 -10.45 8.20
N TYR A 649 14.69 -10.67 8.50
CA TYR A 649 15.10 -11.11 9.82
C TYR A 649 14.95 -9.96 10.84
N GLY A 650 15.47 -8.77 10.51
CA GLY A 650 15.34 -7.58 11.34
C GLY A 650 13.89 -7.15 11.56
N MET A 651 13.06 -7.21 10.51
CA MET A 651 11.62 -6.94 10.60
C MET A 651 10.94 -7.92 11.55
N MET A 652 11.15 -9.24 11.39
CA MET A 652 10.53 -10.26 12.23
C MET A 652 10.97 -10.14 13.70
N LYS A 653 12.26 -9.90 13.95
CA LYS A 653 12.79 -9.70 15.30
C LYS A 653 12.06 -8.54 16.00
N SER A 654 11.91 -7.41 15.31
CA SER A 654 11.26 -6.23 15.90
C SER A 654 9.75 -6.38 16.02
N PHE A 655 9.10 -6.99 15.02
CA PHE A 655 7.67 -7.29 15.07
C PHE A 655 7.33 -8.18 16.26
N ASN A 656 8.08 -9.26 16.48
CA ASN A 656 7.84 -10.18 17.58
C ASN A 656 8.03 -9.51 18.95
N TYR A 657 8.99 -8.59 19.07
CA TYR A 657 9.13 -7.79 20.28
C TYR A 657 7.89 -6.93 20.51
N ILE A 658 7.44 -6.20 19.49
CA ILE A 658 6.27 -5.30 19.57
C ILE A 658 5.01 -6.10 19.92
N GLU A 659 4.75 -7.22 19.23
CA GLU A 659 3.63 -8.11 19.53
C GLU A 659 3.71 -8.64 20.97
N SER A 660 4.89 -9.10 21.42
CA SER A 660 5.09 -9.56 22.80
C SER A 660 4.92 -8.44 23.83
N TYR A 661 5.30 -7.20 23.51
CA TYR A 661 5.12 -6.05 24.39
C TYR A 661 3.63 -5.83 24.64
N PHE A 662 2.84 -5.74 23.56
CA PHE A 662 1.41 -5.46 23.64
C PHE A 662 0.59 -6.62 24.23
N ASN A 663 1.02 -7.87 24.06
CA ASN A 663 0.36 -9.02 24.69
C ASN A 663 0.50 -9.06 26.22
N ASN A 664 1.47 -8.34 26.79
CA ASN A 664 1.75 -8.33 28.23
C ASN A 664 1.17 -7.11 28.95
N ILE A 665 0.45 -6.24 28.23
CA ILE A 665 -0.18 -5.04 28.80
C ILE A 665 -1.67 -5.03 28.48
N GLU A 666 -2.47 -4.48 29.38
CA GLU A 666 -3.90 -4.27 29.14
C GLU A 666 -4.07 -2.99 28.31
N LEU A 667 -4.69 -3.13 27.14
CA LEU A 667 -4.91 -2.02 26.20
C LEU A 667 -6.36 -1.54 26.27
N ASN A 668 -6.53 -0.21 26.26
CA ASN A 668 -7.82 0.39 25.94
C ASN A 668 -8.10 0.21 24.44
N ILE A 669 -9.36 0.43 24.06
CA ILE A 669 -9.81 0.20 22.68
C ILE A 669 -9.12 1.14 21.66
N GLU A 670 -8.69 2.33 22.06
CA GLU A 670 -7.95 3.25 21.21
C GLU A 670 -6.54 2.72 20.88
N ASP A 671 -5.84 2.19 21.87
CA ASP A 671 -4.53 1.55 21.70
C ASP A 671 -4.62 0.26 20.87
N ASP A 672 -5.69 -0.51 21.04
CA ASP A 672 -6.01 -1.67 20.20
C ASP A 672 -6.15 -1.27 18.73
N VAL A 673 -6.88 -0.18 18.45
CA VAL A 673 -7.05 0.35 17.09
C VAL A 673 -5.71 0.77 16.52
N ALA A 674 -4.88 1.49 17.27
CA ALA A 674 -3.54 1.89 16.82
C ALA A 674 -2.64 0.67 16.52
N LEU A 675 -2.67 -0.35 17.38
CA LEU A 675 -1.92 -1.59 17.19
C LEU A 675 -2.41 -2.36 15.95
N CYS A 676 -3.73 -2.45 15.74
CA CYS A 676 -4.30 -3.13 14.58
C CYS A 676 -4.04 -2.38 13.27
N LEU A 677 -4.01 -1.04 13.28
CA LEU A 677 -3.56 -0.23 12.14
C LEU A 677 -2.09 -0.52 11.79
N PHE A 678 -1.25 -0.69 12.81
CA PHE A 678 0.14 -1.12 12.65
C PHE A 678 0.24 -2.54 12.09
N PHE A 679 -0.54 -3.50 12.59
CA PHE A 679 -0.59 -4.84 12.00
C PHE A 679 -0.98 -4.82 10.53
N ASN A 680 -1.98 -4.01 10.16
CA ASN A 680 -2.38 -3.84 8.76
C ASN A 680 -1.27 -3.22 7.91
N ARG A 681 -0.52 -2.23 8.42
CA ARG A 681 0.64 -1.64 7.73
C ARG A 681 1.68 -2.69 7.36
N TRP A 682 1.85 -3.70 8.20
CA TRP A 682 2.81 -4.80 8.04
C TRP A 682 2.19 -6.11 7.54
N SER A 683 1.05 -6.03 6.85
CA SER A 683 0.42 -7.19 6.20
C SER A 683 -0.06 -8.29 7.14
N ARG A 684 -0.22 -8.00 8.43
CA ARG A 684 -0.71 -8.92 9.48
C ARG A 684 -2.20 -8.75 9.73
N PHE A 685 -2.99 -8.78 8.65
CA PHE A 685 -4.45 -8.73 8.69
C PHE A 685 -5.06 -9.84 9.56
N ASP A 686 -4.38 -10.98 9.61
CA ASP A 686 -4.75 -12.11 10.45
C ASP A 686 -4.80 -11.74 11.94
N LEU A 687 -3.84 -10.93 12.40
CA LEU A 687 -3.77 -10.47 13.79
C LEU A 687 -4.84 -9.42 14.08
N THR A 688 -5.03 -8.44 13.19
CA THR A 688 -6.09 -7.43 13.32
C THR A 688 -7.47 -8.09 13.45
N ILE A 689 -7.77 -9.05 12.57
CA ILE A 689 -9.04 -9.77 12.59
C ILE A 689 -9.15 -10.59 13.89
N GLU A 690 -8.12 -11.36 14.25
CA GLU A 690 -8.15 -12.18 15.46
C GLU A 690 -8.36 -11.34 16.73
N HIS A 691 -7.71 -10.18 16.80
CA HIS A 691 -7.72 -9.29 17.95
C HIS A 691 -9.06 -8.59 18.12
N LEU A 692 -9.52 -7.87 17.09
CA LEU A 692 -10.76 -7.07 17.16
C LEU A 692 -12.02 -7.94 17.10
N PHE A 693 -12.00 -9.07 16.39
CA PHE A 693 -13.18 -9.93 16.30
C PHE A 693 -13.59 -10.52 17.66
N LYS A 694 -12.62 -10.87 18.51
CA LYS A 694 -12.86 -11.33 19.89
C LYS A 694 -13.49 -10.24 20.78
N ARG A 695 -13.25 -8.96 20.46
CA ARG A 695 -13.75 -7.80 21.21
C ARG A 695 -15.03 -7.18 20.65
N MET A 696 -15.47 -7.57 19.45
CA MET A 696 -16.53 -6.89 18.68
C MET A 696 -17.85 -6.66 19.44
N TYR A 697 -18.17 -7.50 20.43
CA TYR A 697 -19.38 -7.42 21.25
C TYR A 697 -19.14 -6.88 22.68
N GLN A 698 -17.92 -6.47 23.01
CA GLN A 698 -17.61 -5.83 24.28
C GLN A 698 -18.20 -4.41 24.34
N LYS A 699 -18.42 -3.89 25.55
CA LYS A 699 -19.13 -2.64 25.80
C LYS A 699 -18.31 -1.40 25.39
N ASP A 700 -17.00 -1.49 25.49
CA ASP A 700 -16.02 -0.47 25.13
C ASP A 700 -15.67 -0.45 23.64
N PHE A 701 -16.18 -1.40 22.84
CA PHE A 701 -15.91 -1.46 21.40
C PHE A 701 -16.44 -0.19 20.68
N THR A 702 -15.57 0.47 19.90
CA THR A 702 -15.86 1.78 19.29
C THR A 702 -16.26 1.68 17.82
N GLU A 703 -16.75 2.80 17.27
CA GLU A 703 -16.97 2.95 15.84
C GLU A 703 -15.68 2.66 15.04
N ASP A 704 -14.54 3.25 15.42
CA ASP A 704 -13.28 3.06 14.70
C ASP A 704 -12.81 1.61 14.70
N ALA A 705 -12.94 0.90 15.82
CA ALA A 705 -12.64 -0.53 15.89
C ALA A 705 -13.56 -1.36 14.97
N ALA A 706 -14.86 -1.02 14.91
CA ALA A 706 -15.82 -1.69 14.04
C ALA A 706 -15.50 -1.50 12.56
N PHE A 707 -15.17 -0.28 12.15
CA PHE A 707 -14.78 0.02 10.77
C PHE A 707 -13.45 -0.64 10.39
N LEU A 708 -12.44 -0.55 11.26
CA LEU A 708 -11.15 -1.19 11.05
C LEU A 708 -11.29 -2.71 10.86
N LEU A 709 -12.05 -3.38 11.73
CA LEU A 709 -12.33 -4.81 11.63
C LEU A 709 -13.05 -5.14 10.31
N ALA A 710 -14.17 -4.46 10.02
CA ALA A 710 -14.97 -4.73 8.83
C ALA A 710 -14.19 -4.51 7.53
N GLN A 711 -13.43 -3.42 7.45
CA GLN A 711 -12.59 -3.10 6.28
C GLN A 711 -11.48 -4.12 6.07
N THR A 712 -10.82 -4.54 7.16
CA THR A 712 -9.78 -5.58 7.10
C THR A 712 -10.36 -6.93 6.69
N CYS A 713 -11.53 -7.32 7.23
CA CYS A 713 -12.23 -8.54 6.84
C CYS A 713 -12.62 -8.54 5.37
N MET A 714 -13.12 -7.42 4.83
CA MET A 714 -13.48 -7.30 3.42
C MET A 714 -12.28 -7.45 2.48
N ALA A 715 -11.12 -6.93 2.88
CA ALA A 715 -9.88 -7.07 2.11
C ALA A 715 -9.23 -8.47 2.26
N TYR A 716 -9.51 -9.19 3.34
CA TYR A 716 -8.92 -10.49 3.67
C TYR A 716 -9.99 -11.51 4.10
N PRO A 717 -10.94 -11.85 3.20
CA PRO A 717 -12.18 -12.52 3.57
C PRO A 717 -12.02 -13.98 4.00
N HIS A 718 -10.91 -14.65 3.65
CA HIS A 718 -10.71 -16.07 3.94
C HIS A 718 -10.35 -16.38 5.40
N LYS A 719 -10.12 -15.36 6.24
CA LYS A 719 -9.84 -15.58 7.67
C LYS A 719 -11.09 -15.94 8.48
N LEU A 720 -12.27 -15.47 8.05
CA LEU A 720 -13.55 -15.74 8.69
C LEU A 720 -14.50 -16.48 7.75
N SER A 721 -15.60 -17.01 8.30
CA SER A 721 -16.71 -17.49 7.47
C SER A 721 -17.39 -16.32 6.77
N GLU A 722 -18.04 -16.57 5.63
CA GLU A 722 -18.82 -15.56 4.91
C GLU A 722 -19.86 -14.88 5.83
N SER A 723 -20.58 -15.69 6.63
CA SER A 723 -21.54 -15.20 7.62
C SER A 723 -20.88 -14.28 8.66
N ASP A 724 -19.68 -14.59 9.14
CA ASP A 724 -19.00 -13.76 10.13
C ASP A 724 -18.44 -12.47 9.51
N ASN A 725 -17.93 -12.52 8.28
CA ASN A 725 -17.55 -11.32 7.55
C ASN A 725 -18.75 -10.37 7.42
N ILE A 726 -19.92 -10.87 7.02
CA ILE A 726 -21.14 -10.07 6.95
C ILE A 726 -21.48 -9.44 8.31
N LYS A 727 -21.38 -10.19 9.42
CA LYS A 727 -21.61 -9.64 10.77
C LYS A 727 -20.68 -8.47 11.10
N THR A 728 -19.41 -8.53 10.70
CA THR A 728 -18.48 -7.40 10.91
C THR A 728 -18.95 -6.14 10.16
N THR A 729 -19.40 -6.29 8.92
CA THR A 729 -19.92 -5.15 8.13
C THR A 729 -21.20 -4.58 8.71
N GLN A 730 -22.13 -5.43 9.18
CA GLN A 730 -23.36 -5.04 9.86
C GLN A 730 -23.05 -4.33 11.19
N ARG A 731 -22.01 -4.76 11.90
CA ARG A 731 -21.54 -4.10 13.11
C ARG A 731 -21.10 -2.66 12.82
N ALA A 732 -20.25 -2.46 11.81
CA ALA A 732 -19.84 -1.11 11.39
C ALA A 732 -21.03 -0.23 10.98
N TYR A 733 -21.97 -0.79 10.21
CA TYR A 733 -23.23 -0.11 9.85
C TYR A 733 -24.03 0.33 11.09
N SER A 734 -24.13 -0.52 12.12
CA SER A 734 -24.87 -0.21 13.35
C SER A 734 -24.27 0.94 14.16
N PHE A 735 -22.95 1.19 14.05
CA PHE A 735 -22.31 2.34 14.67
C PHE A 735 -22.55 3.62 13.87
N ASN A 736 -22.34 3.57 12.55
CA ASN A 736 -22.43 4.76 11.72
C ASN A 736 -22.83 4.42 10.28
N LYS A 737 -24.14 4.50 10.01
CA LYS A 737 -24.74 4.27 8.68
C LYS A 737 -24.11 5.15 7.59
N LYS A 738 -23.91 6.45 7.86
CA LYS A 738 -23.38 7.40 6.87
C LYS A 738 -21.93 7.06 6.47
N ARG A 739 -21.07 6.80 7.46
CA ARG A 739 -19.69 6.36 7.22
C ARG A 739 -19.65 5.03 6.47
N TRP A 740 -20.56 4.12 6.79
CA TRP A 740 -20.69 2.83 6.09
C TRP A 740 -21.11 3.01 4.63
N CYS A 741 -22.14 3.82 4.36
CA CYS A 741 -22.58 4.13 2.99
C CYS A 741 -21.46 4.80 2.18
N SER A 742 -20.72 5.73 2.78
CA SER A 742 -19.56 6.37 2.14
C SER A 742 -18.45 5.38 1.84
N TRP A 743 -18.16 4.46 2.76
CA TRP A 743 -17.14 3.42 2.56
C TRP A 743 -17.55 2.47 1.43
N ILE A 744 -18.76 1.92 1.45
CA ILE A 744 -19.23 1.01 0.40
C ILE A 744 -19.32 1.71 -0.95
N ASN A 745 -19.71 2.99 -1.02
CA ASN A 745 -19.70 3.73 -2.27
C ASN A 745 -18.27 3.98 -2.80
N TYR A 746 -17.33 4.28 -1.90
CA TYR A 746 -15.91 4.41 -2.26
C TYR A 746 -15.34 3.08 -2.77
N ASP A 747 -15.61 1.98 -2.07
CA ASP A 747 -15.24 0.61 -2.47
C ASP A 747 -16.42 -0.12 -3.12
N PHE A 748 -17.03 0.49 -4.14
CA PHE A 748 -18.27 0.00 -4.76
C PHE A 748 -18.20 -1.43 -5.28
N GLN A 749 -17.01 -1.97 -5.52
CA GLN A 749 -16.85 -3.37 -5.90
C GLN A 749 -17.21 -4.34 -4.75
N ASN A 750 -17.39 -3.87 -3.52
CA ASN A 750 -18.00 -4.64 -2.43
C ASN A 750 -19.48 -4.97 -2.70
N LEU A 751 -20.14 -4.29 -3.65
CA LEU A 751 -21.49 -4.63 -4.12
C LEU A 751 -21.53 -5.91 -4.98
N ARG A 752 -20.41 -6.64 -5.08
CA ARG A 752 -20.36 -8.03 -5.55
C ARG A 752 -20.99 -9.01 -4.57
N PHE A 753 -21.02 -8.65 -3.28
CA PHE A 753 -21.66 -9.44 -2.25
C PHE A 753 -23.13 -9.05 -2.15
N ASP A 754 -24.03 -10.00 -2.43
CA ASP A 754 -25.47 -9.74 -2.55
C ASP A 754 -26.05 -9.14 -1.26
N ASP A 755 -25.65 -9.65 -0.09
CA ASP A 755 -26.11 -9.15 1.22
C ASP A 755 -25.69 -7.68 1.47
N ILE A 756 -24.45 -7.32 1.10
CA ILE A 756 -23.96 -5.94 1.23
C ILE A 756 -24.70 -5.04 0.24
N LYS A 757 -24.90 -5.53 -0.98
CA LYS A 757 -25.62 -4.80 -2.02
C LYS A 757 -27.06 -4.54 -1.63
N GLU A 758 -27.76 -5.52 -1.07
CA GLU A 758 -29.14 -5.38 -0.60
C GLU A 758 -29.23 -4.28 0.46
N ILE A 759 -28.37 -4.33 1.49
CA ILE A 759 -28.33 -3.31 2.54
C ILE A 759 -28.03 -1.93 1.94
N TYR A 760 -26.98 -1.82 1.13
CA TYR A 760 -26.58 -0.53 0.54
C TYR A 760 -27.68 0.07 -0.33
N CYS A 761 -28.28 -0.72 -1.21
CA CYS A 761 -29.32 -0.26 -2.11
C CYS A 761 -30.61 0.12 -1.38
N LYS A 762 -30.94 -0.55 -0.27
CA LYS A 762 -32.10 -0.19 0.53
C LYS A 762 -31.86 1.06 1.38
N GLU A 763 -30.67 1.17 1.96
CA GLU A 763 -30.42 2.09 3.06
C GLU A 763 -29.65 3.36 2.67
N CYS A 764 -28.85 3.34 1.60
CA CYS A 764 -27.94 4.44 1.23
C CYS A 764 -28.43 5.31 0.05
N GLN A 765 -29.54 4.94 -0.62
CA GLN A 765 -30.04 5.63 -1.82
C GLN A 765 -30.57 7.05 -1.60
N THR A 766 -30.72 7.50 -0.35
CA THR A 766 -31.26 8.84 -0.03
C THR A 766 -30.19 9.93 0.15
N GLU A 767 -28.91 9.63 -0.08
CA GLU A 767 -27.79 10.54 0.24
C GLU A 767 -26.86 10.87 -0.96
N GLU A 768 -27.23 10.53 -2.20
CA GLU A 768 -26.52 11.01 -3.42
C GLU A 768 -26.90 12.43 -3.83
#